data_AF-A0A7S7MA23-F1
#
_entry.id   AF-A0A7S7MA23-F1
#
_cell.length_a   1.000
_cell.length_b   1.000
_cell.length_c   1.000
_cell.angle_alpha   90.00
_cell.angle_beta   90.00
_cell.angle_gamma   90.00
#
_symmetry.space_group_name_H-M   'P 1'
#
loop_
_entity.id
_entity.type
_entity.pdbx_description
1 polymer ?
#
loop_
_entity_poly.entity_id
_entity_poly.type
_entity_poly.pdbx_seq_one_letter_code
_entity_poly.pdbx_strand_id
1 'polypeptide(L)'
;MLDALAQLFSLVVQPCYDLTGSWWMAILLFTVIIKIVLMPLSLWCQWNSIVMVRLMPDLNRAKVKYFGDTETIGEKQNELNKKYHYHPLLSLIPLAAQILILFGLVEVIHGITDGGAPGTEFLGLIPVEDGGLSWVMPLLAALSAVVMGVAQNHINPLQREQSRAEKNSTNGLSILLSLVLGIYVAAGMAFYWVCSNLMSIAVQALCNLLIRPERHVDYDDLHASQAALAELNALSPRRGPWWRPDPLARREKADYKRFFETVDKHLVVYSESSGFYKYFQGALEWLLANSDVRIHYITGDPNDQIFGIAEENPRIFPYYIGEKRLITLMMKLDADVVLTTLEDLDNFYLKRSYVRKDTKYVFTFHHMTSTHLTALEKSYDNHDSLLCVGPHQVREIRRAEELRNLRPKELVECGYDLLDREIAEYAQRARPKSKRPIVLLAPSWQDDCILDSCADEVIRPLLGHGYHVIVRPHPEYVKRYRARWESLVARYSSHTDEELTFEQDFSTSDSIFDADVLITDWSSIFCEFSFTTLKPCICINTPMKVGNPNWERLGIEPTDITLRDEVGVSLDPKRLDQLPQMVEDMLKDPRKWNERIMRARSKTVFNPGRGAEIAGHYLLDSILSQQTKREGASIHEAR
;
A
#
# COMPACT_ATOMS: atom_id res chain seq x y z
N MET A 1 -41.45 -5.57 -15.33
CA MET A 1 -40.40 -6.54 -14.94
C MET A 1 -40.90 -7.43 -13.81
N LEU A 2 -41.42 -6.86 -12.72
CA LEU A 2 -41.99 -7.60 -11.59
C LEU A 2 -43.17 -8.50 -12.01
N ASP A 3 -44.13 -7.97 -12.77
CA ASP A 3 -45.28 -8.76 -13.26
C ASP A 3 -44.85 -9.95 -14.15
N ALA A 4 -43.82 -9.77 -14.97
CA ALA A 4 -43.29 -10.83 -15.82
C ALA A 4 -42.61 -11.95 -14.99
N LEU A 5 -41.91 -11.58 -13.91
CA LEU A 5 -41.34 -12.54 -12.96
C LEU A 5 -42.43 -13.26 -12.17
N ALA A 6 -43.47 -12.55 -11.73
CA ALA A 6 -44.62 -13.12 -11.02
C ALA A 6 -45.38 -14.12 -11.90
N GLN A 7 -45.60 -13.80 -13.18
CA GLN A 7 -46.19 -14.73 -14.15
C GLN A 7 -45.32 -15.98 -14.34
N LEU A 8 -44.00 -15.79 -14.52
CA LEU A 8 -43.05 -16.90 -14.67
C LEU A 8 -43.05 -17.83 -13.44
N PHE A 9 -43.04 -17.28 -12.24
CA PHE A 9 -43.06 -18.07 -11.00
C PHE A 9 -44.41 -18.70 -10.74
N SER A 10 -45.51 -18.05 -11.11
CA SER A 10 -46.85 -18.64 -11.06
C SER A 10 -46.95 -19.92 -11.90
N LEU A 11 -46.28 -19.97 -13.07
CA LEU A 11 -46.22 -21.19 -13.89
C LEU A 11 -45.55 -22.38 -13.19
N VAL A 12 -44.78 -22.13 -12.13
CA VAL A 12 -44.14 -23.17 -11.31
C VAL A 12 -44.93 -23.45 -10.04
N VAL A 13 -45.40 -22.40 -9.36
CA VAL A 13 -46.13 -22.51 -8.08
C VAL A 13 -47.50 -23.15 -8.27
N GLN A 14 -48.24 -22.83 -9.33
CA GLN A 14 -49.58 -23.39 -9.59
C GLN A 14 -49.57 -24.91 -9.77
N PRO A 15 -48.71 -25.51 -10.62
CA PRO A 15 -48.59 -26.97 -10.68
C PRO A 15 -48.18 -27.62 -9.35
N CYS A 16 -47.40 -26.93 -8.53
CA CYS A 16 -47.02 -27.42 -7.21
C CYS A 16 -48.22 -27.40 -6.24
N TYR A 17 -49.12 -26.43 -6.37
CA TYR A 17 -50.39 -26.41 -5.66
C TYR A 17 -51.33 -27.52 -6.16
N ASP A 18 -51.49 -27.67 -7.48
CA ASP A 18 -52.33 -28.72 -8.08
C ASP A 18 -51.92 -30.13 -7.61
N LEU A 19 -50.62 -30.34 -7.38
CA LEU A 19 -50.07 -31.60 -6.89
C LEU A 19 -50.32 -31.84 -5.39
N THR A 20 -50.31 -30.78 -4.57
CA THR A 20 -50.25 -30.89 -3.09
C THR A 20 -51.53 -30.47 -2.38
N GLY A 21 -52.38 -29.68 -3.04
CA GLY A 21 -53.56 -29.03 -2.45
C GLY A 21 -53.25 -27.99 -1.37
N SER A 22 -51.98 -27.60 -1.17
CA SER A 22 -51.56 -26.70 -0.09
C SER A 22 -50.55 -25.66 -0.57
N TRP A 23 -50.87 -24.37 -0.37
CA TRP A 23 -50.00 -23.26 -0.75
C TRP A 23 -48.66 -23.25 0.00
N TRP A 24 -48.63 -23.70 1.25
CA TRP A 24 -47.40 -23.89 2.02
C TRP A 24 -46.49 -24.93 1.37
N MET A 25 -47.06 -26.08 0.97
CA MET A 25 -46.30 -27.12 0.28
C MET A 25 -45.88 -26.69 -1.13
N ALA A 26 -46.70 -25.87 -1.80
CA ALA A 26 -46.35 -25.30 -3.10
C ALA A 26 -45.11 -24.39 -3.00
N ILE A 27 -45.03 -23.52 -1.98
CA ILE A 27 -43.86 -22.67 -1.73
C ILE A 27 -42.61 -23.51 -1.41
N LEU A 28 -42.75 -24.58 -0.61
CA LEU A 28 -41.65 -25.49 -0.32
C LEU A 28 -41.14 -26.18 -1.60
N LEU A 29 -42.03 -26.74 -2.41
CA LEU A 29 -41.66 -27.39 -3.68
C LEU A 29 -41.03 -26.40 -4.67
N PHE A 30 -41.59 -25.19 -4.79
CA PHE A 30 -41.00 -24.12 -5.58
C PHE A 30 -39.57 -23.83 -5.12
N THR A 31 -39.33 -23.73 -3.81
CA THR A 31 -38.00 -23.52 -3.24
C THR A 31 -37.03 -24.64 -3.66
N VAL A 32 -37.47 -25.90 -3.59
CA VAL A 32 -36.67 -27.06 -4.01
C VAL A 32 -36.32 -26.97 -5.50
N ILE A 33 -37.30 -26.70 -6.37
CA ILE A 33 -37.10 -26.59 -7.82
C ILE A 33 -36.11 -25.47 -8.14
N ILE A 34 -36.29 -24.29 -7.56
CA ILE A 34 -35.39 -23.15 -7.78
C ILE A 34 -33.96 -23.47 -7.34
N LYS A 35 -33.77 -24.13 -6.19
CA LYS A 35 -32.44 -24.53 -5.73
C LYS A 35 -31.79 -25.56 -6.66
N ILE A 36 -32.57 -26.47 -7.25
CA ILE A 36 -32.08 -27.42 -8.28
C ILE A 36 -31.67 -26.66 -9.55
N VAL A 37 -32.49 -25.73 -10.03
CA VAL A 37 -32.18 -24.90 -11.21
C VAL A 37 -30.92 -24.06 -10.99
N LEU A 38 -30.72 -23.53 -9.78
CA LEU A 38 -29.54 -22.75 -9.41
C LEU A 38 -28.31 -23.61 -9.03
N MET A 39 -28.42 -24.94 -9.03
CA MET A 39 -27.33 -25.83 -8.65
C MET A 39 -26.04 -25.58 -9.46
N PRO A 40 -26.05 -25.37 -10.79
CA PRO A 40 -24.82 -25.06 -11.53
C PRO A 40 -24.12 -23.79 -11.01
N LEU A 41 -24.89 -22.76 -10.65
CA LEU A 41 -24.35 -21.53 -10.06
C LEU A 41 -23.77 -21.78 -8.66
N SER A 42 -24.44 -22.59 -7.83
CA SER A 42 -23.94 -22.96 -6.51
C SER A 42 -22.62 -23.73 -6.59
N LEU A 43 -22.45 -24.65 -7.56
CA LEU A 43 -21.18 -25.33 -7.81
C LEU A 43 -20.08 -24.36 -8.23
N TRP A 44 -20.40 -23.36 -9.04
CA TRP A 44 -19.42 -22.35 -9.44
C TRP A 44 -18.96 -21.49 -8.26
N CYS A 45 -19.89 -21.08 -7.40
CA CYS A 45 -19.58 -20.32 -6.17
C CYS A 45 -18.77 -21.16 -5.17
N GLN A 46 -19.09 -22.46 -5.05
CA GLN A 46 -18.32 -23.41 -4.25
C GLN A 46 -16.88 -23.49 -4.74
N TRP A 47 -16.67 -23.62 -6.05
CA TRP A 47 -15.32 -23.65 -6.62
C TRP A 47 -14.53 -22.38 -6.32
N ASN A 48 -15.13 -21.20 -6.55
CA ASN A 48 -14.50 -19.92 -6.22
C ASN A 48 -14.14 -19.80 -4.72
N SER A 49 -14.97 -20.36 -3.83
CA SER A 49 -14.70 -20.42 -2.39
C SER A 49 -13.50 -21.32 -2.07
N ILE A 50 -13.40 -22.49 -2.70
CA ILE A 50 -12.24 -23.40 -2.57
C ILE A 50 -10.97 -22.71 -3.08
N VAL A 51 -11.04 -21.99 -4.21
CA VAL A 51 -9.92 -21.20 -4.74
C VAL A 51 -9.45 -20.14 -3.74
N MET A 52 -10.38 -19.45 -3.06
CA MET A 52 -10.01 -18.48 -2.02
C MET A 52 -9.24 -19.16 -0.87
N VAL A 53 -9.70 -20.33 -0.41
CA VAL A 53 -9.01 -21.08 0.66
C VAL A 53 -7.63 -21.57 0.19
N ARG A 54 -7.47 -21.99 -1.07
CA ARG A 54 -6.16 -22.33 -1.66
C ARG A 54 -5.19 -21.15 -1.71
N LEU A 55 -5.70 -19.94 -1.87
CA LEU A 55 -4.92 -18.71 -1.94
C LEU A 55 -4.51 -18.19 -0.54
N MET A 56 -5.29 -18.51 0.50
CA MET A 56 -5.05 -18.01 1.86
C MET A 56 -3.64 -18.24 2.41
N PRO A 57 -2.96 -19.40 2.21
CA PRO A 57 -1.61 -19.60 2.73
C PRO A 57 -0.60 -18.61 2.16
N ASP A 58 -0.64 -18.40 0.84
CA ASP A 58 0.20 -17.42 0.16
C ASP A 58 -0.13 -15.99 0.60
N LEU A 59 -1.41 -15.68 0.79
CA LEU A 59 -1.84 -14.39 1.33
C LEU A 59 -1.36 -14.18 2.77
N ASN A 60 -1.42 -15.21 3.62
CA ASN A 60 -0.94 -15.15 4.99
C ASN A 60 0.58 -14.96 5.03
N ARG A 61 1.33 -15.68 4.18
CA ARG A 61 2.78 -15.47 4.02
C ARG A 61 3.10 -14.06 3.53
N ALA A 62 2.34 -13.52 2.58
CA ALA A 62 2.49 -12.14 2.15
C ALA A 62 2.23 -11.17 3.32
N LYS A 63 1.18 -11.40 4.11
CA LYS A 63 0.90 -10.60 5.32
C LYS A 63 1.99 -10.71 6.39
N VAL A 64 2.63 -11.88 6.52
CA VAL A 64 3.78 -12.10 7.42
C VAL A 64 5.02 -11.37 6.89
N LYS A 65 5.34 -11.54 5.61
CA LYS A 65 6.52 -10.95 4.96
C LYS A 65 6.46 -9.42 4.95
N TYR A 66 5.29 -8.86 4.70
CA TYR A 66 5.06 -7.41 4.57
C TYR A 66 4.27 -6.86 5.76
N PHE A 67 4.46 -7.43 6.94
CA PHE A 67 3.68 -7.06 8.11
C PHE A 67 3.85 -5.57 8.48
N GLY A 68 2.73 -4.87 8.64
CA GLY A 68 2.70 -3.43 8.88
C GLY A 68 2.73 -2.56 7.62
N ASP A 69 2.95 -3.15 6.44
CA ASP A 69 2.90 -2.49 5.13
C ASP A 69 1.59 -2.90 4.42
N THR A 70 0.51 -2.18 4.75
CA THR A 70 -0.83 -2.49 4.23
C THR A 70 -0.97 -2.34 2.73
N GLU A 71 -0.13 -1.50 2.12
CA GLU A 71 -0.09 -1.24 0.69
C GLU A 71 0.47 -2.45 -0.06
N THR A 72 1.69 -2.88 0.29
CA THR A 72 2.32 -4.04 -0.34
C THR A 72 1.47 -5.31 -0.13
N ILE A 73 0.83 -5.45 1.05
CA ILE A 73 -0.12 -6.55 1.29
C ILE A 73 -1.31 -6.49 0.32
N GLY A 74 -1.88 -5.30 0.08
CA GLY A 74 -3.00 -5.12 -0.84
C GLY A 74 -2.64 -5.43 -2.29
N GLU A 75 -1.45 -5.00 -2.73
CA GLU A 75 -0.93 -5.30 -4.06
C GLU A 75 -0.69 -6.79 -4.26
N LYS A 76 0.00 -7.43 -3.30
CA LYS A 76 0.25 -8.87 -3.34
C LYS A 76 -1.05 -9.66 -3.29
N GLN A 77 -2.05 -9.21 -2.54
CA GLN A 77 -3.38 -9.83 -2.57
C GLN A 77 -4.02 -9.75 -3.96
N ASN A 78 -3.90 -8.62 -4.66
CA ASN A 78 -4.43 -8.48 -6.01
C ASN A 78 -3.66 -9.34 -7.03
N GLU A 79 -2.33 -9.42 -6.92
CA GLU A 79 -1.51 -10.33 -7.72
C GLU A 79 -1.90 -11.79 -7.49
N LEU A 80 -2.09 -12.19 -6.23
CA LEU A 80 -2.54 -13.53 -5.87
C LEU A 80 -3.94 -13.81 -6.42
N ASN A 81 -4.88 -12.86 -6.32
CA ASN A 81 -6.21 -13.03 -6.90
C ASN A 81 -6.15 -13.32 -8.41
N LYS A 82 -5.29 -12.60 -9.14
CA LYS A 82 -5.04 -12.84 -10.57
C LYS A 82 -4.39 -14.20 -10.82
N LYS A 83 -3.35 -14.55 -10.04
CA LYS A 83 -2.61 -15.82 -10.14
C LYS A 83 -3.50 -17.04 -9.92
N TYR A 84 -4.42 -16.97 -8.96
CA TYR A 84 -5.34 -18.06 -8.62
C TYR A 84 -6.68 -18.00 -9.36
N HIS A 85 -6.88 -17.00 -10.24
CA HIS A 85 -8.16 -16.75 -10.92
C HIS A 85 -9.35 -16.61 -9.96
N TYR A 86 -9.11 -15.99 -8.81
CA TYR A 86 -10.16 -15.68 -7.84
C TYR A 86 -10.90 -14.41 -8.24
N HIS A 87 -12.23 -14.46 -8.21
CA HIS A 87 -13.09 -13.32 -8.53
C HIS A 87 -13.96 -12.93 -7.33
N PRO A 88 -13.69 -11.78 -6.68
CA PRO A 88 -14.45 -11.34 -5.51
C PRO A 88 -15.95 -11.16 -5.79
N LEU A 89 -16.31 -10.62 -6.97
CA LEU A 89 -17.69 -10.31 -7.34
C LEU A 89 -18.56 -11.54 -7.60
N LEU A 90 -17.97 -12.71 -7.91
CA LEU A 90 -18.74 -13.95 -8.08
C LEU A 90 -19.52 -14.30 -6.81
N SER A 91 -18.97 -13.96 -5.65
CA SER A 91 -19.59 -14.17 -4.34
C SER A 91 -20.89 -13.37 -4.14
N LEU A 92 -21.13 -12.33 -4.94
CA LEU A 92 -22.34 -11.50 -4.87
C LEU A 92 -23.47 -12.00 -5.79
N ILE A 93 -23.18 -12.86 -6.77
CA ILE A 93 -24.17 -13.36 -7.74
C ILE A 93 -25.32 -14.12 -7.06
N PRO A 94 -25.08 -15.01 -6.07
CA PRO A 94 -26.17 -15.69 -5.38
C PRO A 94 -27.15 -14.73 -4.69
N LEU A 95 -26.62 -13.65 -4.09
CA LEU A 95 -27.44 -12.63 -3.45
C LEU A 95 -28.31 -11.89 -4.48
N ALA A 96 -27.73 -11.50 -5.63
CA ALA A 96 -28.48 -10.86 -6.70
C ALA A 96 -29.61 -11.76 -7.23
N ALA A 97 -29.32 -13.05 -7.48
CA ALA A 97 -30.34 -14.02 -7.87
C ALA A 97 -31.43 -14.18 -6.81
N GLN A 98 -31.05 -14.23 -5.53
CA GLN A 98 -31.98 -14.35 -4.42
C GLN A 98 -32.91 -13.13 -4.33
N ILE A 99 -32.41 -11.92 -4.52
CA ILE A 99 -33.22 -10.69 -4.52
C ILE A 99 -34.26 -10.72 -5.64
N LEU A 100 -33.88 -11.14 -6.85
CA LEU A 100 -34.82 -11.25 -7.98
C LEU A 100 -35.94 -12.27 -7.70
N ILE A 101 -35.59 -13.40 -7.07
CA ILE A 101 -36.58 -14.42 -6.69
C ILE A 101 -37.55 -13.88 -5.64
N LEU A 102 -37.05 -13.13 -4.65
CA LEU A 102 -37.91 -12.55 -3.62
C LEU A 102 -38.94 -11.59 -4.21
N PHE A 103 -38.52 -10.70 -5.10
CA PHE A 103 -39.44 -9.76 -5.74
C PHE A 103 -40.56 -10.45 -6.52
N GLY A 104 -40.25 -11.50 -7.28
CA GLY A 104 -41.29 -12.25 -8.00
C GLY A 104 -42.19 -13.04 -7.07
N LEU A 105 -41.66 -13.62 -5.98
CA LEU A 105 -42.44 -14.46 -5.07
C LEU A 105 -43.38 -13.65 -4.18
N VAL A 106 -43.01 -12.41 -3.80
CA VAL A 106 -43.89 -11.50 -3.05
C VAL A 106 -45.19 -11.27 -3.83
N GLU A 107 -45.09 -10.94 -5.12
CA GLU A 107 -46.25 -10.72 -5.99
C GLU A 107 -47.11 -11.97 -6.16
N VAL A 108 -46.48 -13.14 -6.29
CA VAL A 108 -47.21 -14.42 -6.37
C VAL A 108 -47.99 -14.67 -5.07
N ILE A 109 -47.37 -14.42 -3.92
CA ILE A 109 -48.00 -14.62 -2.62
C ILE A 109 -49.18 -13.67 -2.42
N HIS A 110 -49.01 -12.37 -2.69
CA HIS A 110 -50.12 -11.41 -2.64
C HIS A 110 -51.25 -11.78 -3.60
N GLY A 111 -50.93 -12.17 -4.84
CA GLY A 111 -51.94 -12.62 -5.80
C GLY A 111 -52.75 -13.83 -5.33
N ILE A 112 -52.15 -14.74 -4.56
CA ILE A 112 -52.82 -15.92 -3.97
C ILE A 112 -53.67 -15.53 -2.75
N THR A 113 -53.17 -14.64 -1.89
CA THR A 113 -53.83 -14.26 -0.63
C THR A 113 -54.98 -13.30 -0.86
N ASP A 114 -54.80 -12.32 -1.75
CA ASP A 114 -55.80 -11.30 -2.08
C ASP A 114 -57.00 -11.90 -2.84
N GLY A 115 -56.77 -13.03 -3.52
CA GLY A 115 -57.82 -13.83 -4.17
C GLY A 115 -58.69 -14.64 -3.21
N GLY A 116 -58.38 -14.66 -1.90
CA GLY A 116 -59.20 -15.31 -0.88
C GLY A 116 -59.26 -16.83 -0.95
N ALA A 117 -58.23 -17.49 -1.50
CA ALA A 117 -58.20 -18.95 -1.61
C ALA A 117 -58.21 -19.64 -0.22
N PRO A 118 -58.94 -20.75 -0.02
CA PRO A 118 -58.98 -21.43 1.27
C PRO A 118 -57.59 -21.83 1.78
N GLY A 119 -57.29 -21.53 3.05
CA GLY A 119 -56.02 -21.87 3.70
C GLY A 119 -54.88 -20.85 3.50
N THR A 120 -55.13 -19.69 2.91
CA THR A 120 -54.14 -18.61 2.70
C THR A 120 -54.19 -17.50 3.74
N GLU A 121 -55.19 -17.51 4.64
CA GLU A 121 -55.45 -16.47 5.64
C GLU A 121 -54.20 -16.11 6.45
N PHE A 122 -53.51 -17.11 6.99
CA PHE A 122 -52.26 -16.88 7.74
C PHE A 122 -51.08 -16.52 6.83
N LEU A 123 -51.08 -17.00 5.58
CA LEU A 123 -49.97 -16.88 4.62
C LEU A 123 -49.77 -15.42 4.17
N GLY A 124 -50.86 -14.64 4.13
CA GLY A 124 -50.84 -13.22 3.79
C GLY A 124 -50.54 -12.27 4.94
N LEU A 125 -50.59 -12.72 6.20
CA LEU A 125 -50.44 -11.82 7.34
C LEU A 125 -49.04 -11.20 7.41
N ILE A 126 -48.98 -9.91 7.69
CA ILE A 126 -47.76 -9.13 7.86
C ILE A 126 -47.60 -8.81 9.35
N PRO A 127 -46.50 -9.25 10.01
CA PRO A 127 -46.38 -9.16 11.48
C PRO A 127 -46.54 -7.77 12.08
N VAL A 128 -46.02 -6.73 11.42
CA VAL A 128 -46.13 -5.34 11.89
C VAL A 128 -47.55 -4.77 11.75
N GLU A 129 -48.34 -5.27 10.81
CA GLU A 129 -49.69 -4.77 10.52
C GLU A 129 -50.75 -5.55 11.30
N ASP A 130 -50.69 -6.88 11.24
CA ASP A 130 -51.74 -7.76 11.76
C ASP A 130 -51.51 -8.20 13.22
N GLY A 131 -50.25 -8.23 13.67
CA GLY A 131 -49.89 -8.66 15.01
C GLY A 131 -50.31 -10.10 15.36
N GLY A 132 -50.31 -10.43 16.66
CA GLY A 132 -50.74 -11.76 17.14
C GLY A 132 -49.81 -12.90 16.71
N LEU A 133 -50.38 -13.98 16.15
CA LEU A 133 -49.65 -15.20 15.77
C LEU A 133 -48.66 -15.02 14.61
N SER A 134 -48.82 -13.98 13.79
CA SER A 134 -47.91 -13.66 12.67
C SER A 134 -46.46 -13.43 13.13
N TRP A 135 -46.24 -12.97 14.37
CA TRP A 135 -44.92 -12.79 14.99
C TRP A 135 -44.09 -14.06 15.12
N VAL A 136 -44.71 -15.24 15.01
CA VAL A 136 -43.98 -16.52 14.98
C VAL A 136 -43.07 -16.61 13.75
N MET A 137 -43.48 -16.04 12.61
CA MET A 137 -42.75 -16.18 11.35
C MET A 137 -41.39 -15.45 11.31
N PRO A 138 -41.26 -14.19 11.75
CA PRO A 138 -39.95 -13.54 11.92
C PRO A 138 -39.00 -14.32 12.83
N LEU A 139 -39.52 -14.91 13.92
CA LEU A 139 -38.73 -15.72 14.85
C LEU A 139 -38.26 -17.02 14.21
N LEU A 140 -39.12 -17.70 13.45
CA LEU A 140 -38.75 -18.91 12.70
C LEU A 140 -37.75 -18.59 11.59
N ALA A 141 -37.90 -17.46 10.88
CA ALA A 141 -36.95 -17.01 9.89
C ALA A 141 -35.57 -16.75 10.53
N ALA A 142 -35.52 -16.03 11.64
CA ALA A 142 -34.29 -15.79 12.40
C ALA A 142 -33.66 -17.10 12.90
N LEU A 143 -34.46 -18.03 13.45
CA LEU A 143 -33.99 -19.33 13.91
C LEU A 143 -33.41 -20.15 12.75
N SER A 144 -34.06 -20.15 11.58
CA SER A 144 -33.54 -20.83 10.40
C SER A 144 -32.20 -20.25 9.92
N ALA A 145 -32.01 -18.92 10.04
CA ALA A 145 -30.75 -18.26 9.74
C ALA A 145 -29.65 -18.64 10.74
N VAL A 146 -29.98 -18.81 12.03
CA VAL A 146 -29.05 -19.36 13.04
C VAL A 146 -28.60 -20.77 12.64
N VAL A 147 -29.56 -21.66 12.34
CA VAL A 147 -29.27 -23.06 11.96
C VAL A 147 -28.40 -23.10 10.70
N MET A 148 -28.73 -22.30 9.68
CA MET A 148 -27.93 -22.18 8.46
C MET A 148 -26.53 -21.64 8.77
N GLY A 149 -26.40 -20.57 9.55
CA GLY A 149 -25.10 -19.98 9.89
C GLY A 149 -24.19 -20.94 10.65
N VAL A 150 -24.74 -21.69 11.62
CA VAL A 150 -24.02 -22.75 12.32
C VAL A 150 -23.59 -23.84 11.33
N ALA A 151 -24.49 -24.32 10.47
CA ALA A 151 -24.15 -25.32 9.47
C ALA A 151 -23.03 -24.84 8.54
N GLN A 152 -23.15 -23.64 7.96
CA GLN A 152 -22.16 -23.06 7.04
C GLN A 152 -20.78 -22.90 7.70
N ASN A 153 -20.70 -22.56 9.00
CA ASN A 153 -19.42 -22.52 9.72
C ASN A 153 -18.69 -23.89 9.73
N HIS A 154 -19.42 -25.00 9.55
CA HIS A 154 -18.85 -26.35 9.52
C HIS A 154 -18.67 -26.89 8.10
N ILE A 155 -19.64 -26.66 7.21
CA ILE A 155 -19.67 -27.30 5.88
C ILE A 155 -19.16 -26.39 4.76
N ASN A 156 -19.15 -25.06 4.91
CA ASN A 156 -18.66 -24.18 3.87
C ASN A 156 -17.13 -24.10 3.94
N PRO A 157 -16.39 -24.39 2.85
CA PRO A 157 -14.94 -24.42 2.89
C PRO A 157 -14.32 -23.07 3.26
N LEU A 158 -14.89 -21.95 2.82
CA LEU A 158 -14.36 -20.62 3.11
C LEU A 158 -14.77 -20.12 4.49
N GLN A 159 -16.06 -20.24 4.83
CA GLN A 159 -16.57 -19.74 6.11
C GLN A 159 -15.97 -20.52 7.30
N ARG A 160 -15.64 -21.80 7.12
CA ARG A 160 -14.94 -22.61 8.12
C ARG A 160 -13.57 -22.04 8.50
N GLU A 161 -12.85 -21.46 7.55
CA GLU A 161 -11.49 -20.94 7.74
C GLU A 161 -11.44 -19.45 8.15
N GLN A 162 -12.60 -18.78 8.21
CA GLN A 162 -12.69 -17.40 8.69
C GLN A 162 -12.45 -17.30 10.21
N SER A 163 -12.01 -16.12 10.64
CA SER A 163 -11.86 -15.78 12.05
C SER A 163 -13.19 -15.79 12.79
N ARG A 164 -13.16 -15.91 14.12
CA ARG A 164 -14.37 -15.85 14.96
C ARG A 164 -15.14 -14.55 14.78
N ALA A 165 -14.44 -13.42 14.62
CA ALA A 165 -15.05 -12.12 14.43
C ALA A 165 -15.81 -12.04 13.10
N GLU A 166 -15.23 -12.54 12.02
CA GLU A 166 -15.86 -12.58 10.70
C GLU A 166 -17.08 -13.51 10.68
N LYS A 167 -16.97 -14.70 11.28
CA LYS A 167 -18.10 -15.64 11.44
C LYS A 167 -19.26 -15.00 12.20
N ASN A 168 -18.96 -14.35 13.33
CA ASN A 168 -19.98 -13.70 14.16
C ASN A 168 -20.62 -12.51 13.43
N SER A 169 -19.84 -11.73 12.68
CA SER A 169 -20.34 -10.62 11.88
C SER A 169 -21.30 -11.10 10.79
N THR A 170 -20.88 -12.07 9.97
CA THR A 170 -21.68 -12.60 8.87
C THR A 170 -22.98 -13.26 9.38
N ASN A 171 -22.88 -14.13 10.39
CA ASN A 171 -24.04 -14.80 10.96
C ASN A 171 -24.97 -13.80 11.67
N GLY A 172 -24.41 -12.85 12.44
CA GLY A 172 -25.17 -11.83 13.15
C GLY A 172 -25.96 -10.93 12.19
N LEU A 173 -25.33 -10.49 11.10
CA LEU A 173 -25.99 -9.71 10.05
C LEU A 173 -27.15 -10.51 9.42
N SER A 174 -26.92 -11.78 9.07
CA SER A 174 -27.96 -12.63 8.48
C SER A 174 -29.15 -12.83 9.42
N ILE A 175 -28.90 -13.10 10.70
CA ILE A 175 -29.95 -13.32 11.71
C ILE A 175 -30.76 -12.04 11.92
N LEU A 176 -30.07 -10.90 12.08
CA LEU A 176 -30.71 -9.61 12.26
C LEU A 176 -31.56 -9.24 11.04
N LEU A 177 -31.03 -9.44 9.84
CA LEU A 177 -31.73 -9.15 8.59
C LEU A 177 -32.97 -10.04 8.42
N SER A 178 -32.86 -11.34 8.69
CA SER A 178 -34.02 -12.26 8.64
C SER A 178 -35.09 -11.89 9.68
N LEU A 179 -34.69 -11.48 10.88
CA LEU A 179 -35.63 -11.04 11.91
C LEU A 179 -36.32 -9.74 11.52
N VAL A 180 -35.54 -8.71 11.17
CA VAL A 180 -36.07 -7.37 10.87
C VAL A 180 -36.92 -7.39 9.61
N LEU A 181 -36.43 -7.98 8.51
CA LEU A 181 -37.23 -8.04 7.28
C LEU A 181 -38.45 -8.95 7.44
N GLY A 182 -38.36 -10.01 8.25
CA GLY A 182 -39.48 -10.91 8.56
C GLY A 182 -40.68 -10.18 9.13
N ILE A 183 -40.47 -9.08 9.84
CA ILE A 183 -41.52 -8.27 10.46
C ILE A 183 -42.38 -7.53 9.41
N TYR A 184 -41.80 -7.20 8.25
CA TYR A 184 -42.42 -6.36 7.22
C TYR A 184 -42.93 -7.15 6.00
N VAL A 185 -42.77 -8.47 5.97
CA VAL A 185 -43.19 -9.30 4.85
C VAL A 185 -44.31 -10.25 5.27
N ALA A 186 -45.11 -10.68 4.29
CA ALA A 186 -46.14 -11.68 4.51
C ALA A 186 -45.56 -12.99 5.07
N ALA A 187 -46.33 -13.69 5.90
CA ALA A 187 -45.93 -14.95 6.53
C ALA A 187 -45.43 -16.01 5.52
N GLY A 188 -46.02 -16.07 4.34
CA GLY A 188 -45.58 -16.96 3.26
C GLY A 188 -44.17 -16.64 2.75
N MET A 189 -43.77 -15.36 2.74
CA MET A 189 -42.41 -14.96 2.38
C MET A 189 -41.40 -15.35 3.46
N ALA A 190 -41.75 -15.15 4.73
CA ALA A 190 -40.93 -15.61 5.85
C ALA A 190 -40.77 -17.15 5.83
N PHE A 191 -41.82 -17.88 5.48
CA PHE A 191 -41.77 -19.33 5.30
C PHE A 191 -40.85 -19.75 4.15
N TYR A 192 -40.93 -19.06 3.01
CA TYR A 192 -39.99 -19.27 1.92
C TYR A 192 -38.53 -19.08 2.39
N TRP A 193 -38.22 -18.07 3.21
CA TRP A 193 -36.88 -17.92 3.78
C TRP A 193 -36.47 -19.09 4.66
N VAL A 194 -37.37 -19.59 5.50
CA VAL A 194 -37.11 -20.79 6.32
C VAL A 194 -36.77 -21.98 5.42
N CYS A 195 -37.59 -22.26 4.41
CA CYS A 195 -37.34 -23.33 3.46
C CYS A 195 -36.03 -23.12 2.69
N SER A 196 -35.76 -21.91 2.22
CA SER A 196 -34.56 -21.57 1.44
C SER A 196 -33.28 -21.71 2.28
N ASN A 197 -33.29 -21.29 3.54
CA ASN A 197 -32.17 -21.44 4.46
C ASN A 197 -31.85 -22.92 4.71
N LEU A 198 -32.87 -23.73 5.01
CA LEU A 198 -32.71 -25.18 5.22
C LEU A 198 -32.24 -25.89 3.94
N MET A 199 -32.81 -25.54 2.79
CA MET A 199 -32.38 -26.08 1.49
C MET A 199 -30.95 -25.65 1.13
N SER A 200 -30.51 -24.47 1.55
CA SER A 200 -29.13 -24.01 1.31
C SER A 200 -28.12 -24.86 2.05
N ILE A 201 -28.47 -25.40 3.22
CA ILE A 201 -27.64 -26.39 3.93
C ILE A 201 -27.52 -27.67 3.10
N ALA A 202 -28.64 -28.18 2.57
CA ALA A 202 -28.64 -29.39 1.74
C ALA A 202 -27.87 -29.19 0.42
N VAL A 203 -28.04 -28.05 -0.25
CA VAL A 203 -27.30 -27.67 -1.47
C VAL A 203 -25.80 -27.58 -1.18
N GLN A 204 -25.41 -26.97 -0.07
CA GLN A 204 -24.00 -26.88 0.33
C GLN A 204 -23.41 -28.26 0.65
N ALA A 205 -24.15 -29.13 1.34
CA ALA A 205 -23.74 -30.50 1.59
C ALA A 205 -23.57 -31.28 0.26
N LEU A 206 -24.49 -31.11 -0.69
CA LEU A 206 -24.40 -31.70 -2.02
C LEU A 206 -23.19 -31.14 -2.81
N CYS A 207 -22.92 -29.84 -2.73
CA CYS A 207 -21.72 -29.24 -3.31
C CYS A 207 -20.44 -29.89 -2.79
N ASN A 208 -20.35 -30.15 -1.48
CA ASN A 208 -19.19 -30.81 -0.89
C ASN A 208 -19.07 -32.28 -1.32
N LEU A 209 -20.20 -32.96 -1.56
CA LEU A 209 -20.19 -34.33 -2.08
C LEU A 209 -19.67 -34.37 -3.53
N LEU A 210 -20.09 -33.40 -4.36
CA LEU A 210 -19.69 -33.28 -5.77
C LEU A 210 -18.25 -32.77 -5.92
N ILE A 211 -17.85 -31.78 -5.11
CA ILE A 211 -16.53 -31.14 -5.11
C ILE A 211 -15.99 -31.17 -3.68
N ARG A 212 -15.14 -32.16 -3.38
CA ARG A 212 -14.54 -32.34 -2.04
C ARG A 212 -13.42 -31.33 -1.79
N PRO A 213 -13.56 -30.39 -0.84
CA PRO A 213 -12.54 -29.38 -0.57
C PRO A 213 -11.19 -29.97 -0.13
N GLU A 214 -11.19 -31.11 0.57
CA GLU A 214 -9.99 -31.77 1.11
C GLU A 214 -9.04 -32.28 0.03
N ARG A 215 -9.54 -32.54 -1.19
CA ARG A 215 -8.70 -32.93 -2.33
C ARG A 215 -8.01 -31.76 -3.00
N HIS A 216 -8.31 -30.55 -2.55
CA HIS A 216 -8.06 -29.33 -3.27
C HIS A 216 -7.31 -28.32 -2.43
N VAL A 217 -7.41 -28.38 -1.11
CA VAL A 217 -6.75 -27.46 -0.19
C VAL A 217 -5.73 -28.23 0.63
N ASP A 218 -4.51 -27.70 0.72
CA ASP A 218 -3.53 -28.13 1.70
C ASP A 218 -3.83 -27.44 3.04
N TYR A 219 -4.55 -28.14 3.90
CA TYR A 219 -4.97 -27.61 5.21
C TYR A 219 -3.81 -27.54 6.21
N ASP A 220 -2.80 -28.39 6.07
CA ASP A 220 -1.62 -28.35 6.95
C ASP A 220 -0.82 -27.08 6.68
N ASP A 221 -0.62 -26.75 5.40
CA ASP A 221 0.03 -25.51 4.99
C ASP A 221 -0.77 -24.26 5.39
N LEU A 222 -2.09 -24.31 5.22
CA LEU A 222 -2.99 -23.24 5.63
C LEU A 222 -2.88 -22.97 7.13
N HIS A 223 -3.03 -24.00 7.97
CA HIS A 223 -2.97 -23.83 9.42
C HIS A 223 -1.59 -23.37 9.89
N ALA A 224 -0.50 -23.85 9.27
CA ALA A 224 0.85 -23.38 9.56
C ALA A 224 1.01 -21.88 9.24
N SER A 225 0.54 -21.44 8.07
CA SER A 225 0.58 -20.03 7.67
C SER A 225 -0.27 -19.12 8.59
N GLN A 226 -1.44 -19.60 9.03
CA GLN A 226 -2.31 -18.89 9.96
C GLN A 226 -1.67 -18.76 11.35
N ALA A 227 -1.01 -19.83 11.84
CA ALA A 227 -0.29 -19.81 13.11
C ALA A 227 0.86 -18.78 13.08
N ALA A 228 1.66 -18.76 12.02
CA ALA A 228 2.72 -17.78 11.83
C ALA A 228 2.20 -16.34 11.80
N LEU A 229 1.08 -16.10 11.09
CA LEU A 229 0.44 -14.78 11.06
C LEU A 229 -0.14 -14.38 12.42
N ALA A 230 -0.71 -15.33 13.17
CA ALA A 230 -1.27 -15.09 14.50
C ALA A 230 -0.19 -14.75 15.53
N GLU A 231 0.95 -15.44 15.49
CA GLU A 231 2.12 -15.15 16.32
C GLU A 231 2.63 -13.73 16.08
N LEU A 232 2.76 -13.33 14.82
CA LEU A 232 3.21 -11.98 14.46
C LEU A 232 2.23 -10.88 14.89
N ASN A 233 0.92 -11.14 14.76
CA ASN A 233 -0.11 -10.23 15.26
C ASN A 233 -0.10 -10.13 16.80
N ALA A 234 0.29 -11.19 17.51
CA ALA A 234 0.40 -11.18 18.97
C ALA A 234 1.61 -10.38 19.47
N LEU A 235 2.69 -10.30 18.66
CA LEU A 235 3.89 -9.50 18.94
C LEU A 235 3.67 -7.98 18.72
N SER A 236 2.65 -7.60 17.96
CA SER A 236 2.29 -6.21 17.77
C SER A 236 1.45 -5.68 18.93
N PRO A 237 1.78 -4.52 19.52
CA PRO A 237 0.93 -3.92 20.52
C PRO A 237 -0.44 -3.67 19.91
N ARG A 238 -1.49 -4.25 20.51
CA ARG A 238 -2.88 -3.97 20.14
C ARG A 238 -3.04 -2.45 20.02
N ARG A 239 -3.53 -1.97 18.86
CA ARG A 239 -4.19 -0.65 18.81
C ARG A 239 -5.10 -0.59 20.02
N GLY A 240 -4.97 0.48 20.79
CA GLY A 240 -5.63 0.64 22.08
C GLY A 240 -7.12 0.27 21.99
N PRO A 241 -7.75 -0.02 23.14
CA PRO A 241 -9.11 -0.53 23.16
C PRO A 241 -10.06 0.25 22.26
N TRP A 242 -11.01 -0.42 21.60
CA TRP A 242 -11.96 0.17 20.63
C TRP A 242 -12.77 1.36 21.19
N TRP A 243 -12.80 1.53 22.51
CA TRP A 243 -13.44 2.64 23.22
C TRP A 243 -12.51 3.81 23.57
N ARG A 244 -11.18 3.69 23.44
CA ARG A 244 -10.25 4.80 23.67
C ARG A 244 -10.21 5.69 22.42
N PRO A 245 -10.56 6.98 22.53
CA PRO A 245 -10.47 7.90 21.40
C PRO A 245 -9.01 8.02 20.96
N ASP A 246 -8.76 7.82 19.67
CA ASP A 246 -7.47 8.14 19.08
C ASP A 246 -7.33 9.67 18.94
N PRO A 247 -6.44 10.33 19.70
CA PRO A 247 -6.25 11.78 19.60
C PRO A 247 -5.83 12.20 18.19
N LEU A 248 -5.12 11.33 17.46
CA LEU A 248 -4.70 11.58 16.08
C LEU A 248 -5.90 11.56 15.13
N ALA A 249 -6.91 10.74 15.37
CA ALA A 249 -8.13 10.73 14.55
C ALA A 249 -8.92 12.03 14.65
N ARG A 250 -8.91 12.70 15.82
CA ARG A 250 -9.51 14.03 15.99
C ARG A 250 -8.72 15.10 15.23
N ARG A 251 -7.38 15.10 15.38
CA ARG A 251 -6.48 16.01 14.65
C ARG A 251 -6.62 15.83 13.14
N GLU A 252 -6.51 14.60 12.65
CA GLU A 252 -6.68 14.26 11.23
C GLU A 252 -8.05 14.74 10.70
N LYS A 253 -9.13 14.64 11.50
CA LYS A 253 -10.45 15.18 11.11
C LYS A 253 -10.46 16.69 11.00
N ALA A 254 -9.82 17.38 11.94
CA ALA A 254 -9.70 18.83 11.91
C ALA A 254 -8.84 19.30 10.72
N ASP A 255 -7.69 18.67 10.51
CA ASP A 255 -6.76 19.00 9.42
C ASP A 255 -7.36 18.68 8.05
N TYR A 256 -8.01 17.53 7.89
CA TYR A 256 -8.74 17.17 6.66
C TYR A 256 -9.82 18.20 6.35
N LYS A 257 -10.61 18.61 7.36
CA LYS A 257 -11.62 19.66 7.20
C LYS A 257 -10.98 21.00 6.82
N ARG A 258 -9.95 21.44 7.54
CA ARG A 258 -9.22 22.69 7.29
C ARG A 258 -8.63 22.72 5.88
N PHE A 259 -8.10 21.60 5.40
CA PHE A 259 -7.56 21.49 4.04
C PHE A 259 -8.64 21.80 3.00
N PHE A 260 -9.82 21.20 3.09
CA PHE A 260 -10.90 21.43 2.11
C PHE A 260 -11.61 22.77 2.26
N GLU A 261 -11.63 23.37 3.45
CA GLU A 261 -12.19 24.72 3.66
C GLU A 261 -11.29 25.83 3.13
N THR A 262 -9.98 25.58 3.01
CA THR A 262 -9.05 26.59 2.49
C THR A 262 -9.18 26.69 0.98
N VAL A 263 -9.47 27.87 0.43
CA VAL A 263 -9.56 28.11 -1.02
C VAL A 263 -8.25 28.65 -1.59
N ASP A 264 -8.08 28.59 -2.92
CA ASP A 264 -6.93 29.11 -3.66
C ASP A 264 -5.57 28.56 -3.20
N LYS A 265 -5.44 27.23 -3.18
CA LYS A 265 -4.15 26.58 -2.92
C LYS A 265 -3.28 26.65 -4.16
N HIS A 266 -2.25 27.49 -4.12
CA HIS A 266 -1.30 27.61 -5.22
C HIS A 266 -0.27 26.48 -5.20
N LEU A 267 0.31 26.21 -4.02
CA LEU A 267 1.27 25.12 -3.84
C LEU A 267 0.78 24.16 -2.75
N VAL A 268 0.63 22.89 -3.11
CA VAL A 268 0.54 21.78 -2.16
C VAL A 268 1.82 20.97 -2.21
N VAL A 269 2.41 20.70 -1.05
CA VAL A 269 3.53 19.77 -0.89
C VAL A 269 2.99 18.50 -0.25
N TYR A 270 3.27 17.34 -0.83
CA TYR A 270 2.99 16.06 -0.19
C TYR A 270 4.30 15.39 0.22
N SER A 271 4.41 15.08 1.50
CA SER A 271 5.53 14.37 2.12
C SER A 271 5.02 13.10 2.80
N GLU A 272 5.66 11.96 2.55
CA GLU A 272 5.25 10.69 3.14
C GLU A 272 5.48 10.65 4.66
N SER A 273 6.60 11.22 5.11
CA SER A 273 6.96 11.35 6.52
C SER A 273 7.94 12.50 6.76
N SER A 274 8.28 12.75 8.03
CA SER A 274 9.22 13.80 8.44
C SER A 274 10.58 13.74 7.75
N GLY A 275 11.11 12.53 7.51
CA GLY A 275 12.41 12.32 6.88
C GLY A 275 12.52 12.81 5.43
N PHE A 276 11.40 13.10 4.76
CA PHE A 276 11.37 13.58 3.38
C PHE A 276 11.40 15.10 3.26
N TYR A 277 11.17 15.86 4.35
CA TYR A 277 11.19 17.32 4.31
C TYR A 277 12.48 17.88 3.68
N LYS A 278 13.62 17.23 3.95
CA LYS A 278 14.94 17.63 3.43
C LYS A 278 15.02 17.73 1.91
N TYR A 279 14.18 17.00 1.16
CA TYR A 279 14.16 17.06 -0.31
C TYR A 279 13.34 18.24 -0.86
N PHE A 280 12.48 18.83 -0.03
CA PHE A 280 11.69 20.02 -0.36
C PHE A 280 12.31 21.29 0.19
N GLN A 281 13.09 21.18 1.26
CA GLN A 281 13.54 22.28 2.11
C GLN A 281 14.05 23.50 1.33
N GLY A 282 15.05 23.34 0.46
CA GLY A 282 15.61 24.46 -0.30
C GLY A 282 14.61 25.18 -1.20
N ALA A 283 13.74 24.43 -1.88
CA ALA A 283 12.72 25.02 -2.72
C ALA A 283 11.70 25.84 -1.90
N LEU A 284 11.29 25.31 -0.74
CA LEU A 284 10.34 25.99 0.15
C LEU A 284 10.95 27.23 0.80
N GLU A 285 12.18 27.15 1.30
CA GLU A 285 12.91 28.29 1.87
C GLU A 285 13.11 29.38 0.82
N TRP A 286 13.48 29.01 -0.40
CA TRP A 286 13.62 29.98 -1.49
C TRP A 286 12.30 30.65 -1.84
N LEU A 287 11.19 29.90 -1.92
CA LEU A 287 9.86 30.46 -2.18
C LEU A 287 9.42 31.41 -1.07
N LEU A 288 9.65 31.06 0.20
CA LEU A 288 9.34 31.93 1.33
C LEU A 288 10.16 33.21 1.28
N ALA A 289 11.43 33.16 0.88
CA ALA A 289 12.28 34.33 0.79
C ALA A 289 11.96 35.23 -0.42
N ASN A 290 11.47 34.67 -1.54
CA ASN A 290 11.39 35.38 -2.83
C ASN A 290 9.96 35.55 -3.38
N SER A 291 8.93 35.07 -2.68
CA SER A 291 7.53 35.20 -3.11
C SER A 291 6.60 35.37 -1.91
N ASP A 292 5.30 35.55 -2.16
CA ASP A 292 4.22 35.56 -1.16
C ASP A 292 3.41 34.24 -1.14
N VAL A 293 3.90 33.20 -1.83
CA VAL A 293 3.23 31.91 -1.95
C VAL A 293 2.91 31.30 -0.58
N ARG A 294 1.67 30.83 -0.44
CA ARG A 294 1.21 30.04 0.70
C ARG A 294 1.46 28.56 0.42
N ILE A 295 2.12 27.88 1.35
CA ILE A 295 2.57 26.49 1.21
C ILE A 295 1.62 25.60 2.01
N HIS A 296 0.86 24.75 1.33
CA HIS A 296 0.00 23.75 1.97
C HIS A 296 0.73 22.42 2.06
N TYR A 297 1.16 22.03 3.25
CA TYR A 297 2.03 20.85 3.44
C TYR A 297 1.25 19.68 4.03
N ILE A 298 1.14 18.58 3.30
CA ILE A 298 0.45 17.35 3.73
C ILE A 298 1.49 16.34 4.17
N THR A 299 1.32 15.76 5.35
CA THR A 299 2.19 14.72 5.89
C THR A 299 1.43 13.58 6.54
N GLY A 300 1.95 12.36 6.36
CA GLY A 300 1.50 11.15 7.04
C GLY A 300 2.07 10.98 8.45
N ASP A 301 3.02 11.82 8.86
CA ASP A 301 3.66 11.78 10.17
C ASP A 301 3.04 12.82 11.12
N PRO A 302 2.40 12.42 12.24
CA PRO A 302 1.81 13.38 13.17
C PRO A 302 2.84 14.25 13.89
N ASN A 303 4.11 13.84 13.93
CA ASN A 303 5.21 14.53 14.60
C ASN A 303 6.18 15.16 13.60
N ASP A 304 5.74 15.39 12.37
CA ASP A 304 6.57 16.01 11.34
C ASP A 304 7.11 17.38 11.78
N GLN A 305 8.40 17.62 11.53
CA GLN A 305 9.08 18.87 11.87
C GLN A 305 8.39 20.10 11.26
N ILE A 306 7.67 19.95 10.16
CA ILE A 306 6.93 21.04 9.52
C ILE A 306 5.94 21.72 10.45
N PHE A 307 5.37 21.00 11.43
CA PHE A 307 4.44 21.59 12.40
C PHE A 307 5.12 22.64 13.26
N GLY A 308 6.37 22.41 13.68
CA GLY A 308 7.16 23.40 14.41
C GLY A 308 7.59 24.56 13.51
N ILE A 309 8.04 24.27 12.29
CA ILE A 309 8.45 25.31 11.32
C ILE A 309 7.27 26.26 11.00
N ALA A 310 6.05 25.74 10.95
CA ALA A 310 4.84 26.52 10.70
C ALA A 310 4.45 27.47 11.85
N GLU A 311 4.89 27.21 13.08
CA GLU A 311 4.68 28.14 14.21
C GLU A 311 5.45 29.45 14.01
N GLU A 312 6.61 29.38 13.36
CA GLU A 312 7.45 30.52 13.03
C GLU A 312 7.12 31.14 11.66
N ASN A 313 6.44 30.38 10.79
CA ASN A 313 6.16 30.77 9.40
C ASN A 313 4.65 30.73 9.08
N PRO A 314 3.94 31.87 9.17
CA PRO A 314 2.48 31.91 8.99
C PRO A 314 2.00 31.61 7.56
N ARG A 315 2.91 31.48 6.59
CA ARG A 315 2.61 31.08 5.21
C ARG A 315 2.64 29.57 4.99
N ILE A 316 3.08 28.78 5.99
CA ILE A 316 3.06 27.32 5.94
C ILE A 316 1.81 26.82 6.66
N PHE A 317 1.02 26.04 5.95
CA PHE A 317 -0.20 25.41 6.45
C PHE A 317 0.02 23.90 6.46
N PRO A 318 0.47 23.32 7.59
CA PRO A 318 0.69 21.88 7.67
C PRO A 318 -0.60 21.13 7.98
N TYR A 319 -0.74 19.91 7.48
CA TYR A 319 -1.91 19.04 7.65
C TYR A 319 -1.46 17.61 7.91
N TYR A 320 -1.85 17.04 9.05
CA TYR A 320 -1.67 15.62 9.32
C TYR A 320 -2.81 14.82 8.70
N ILE A 321 -2.49 13.96 7.73
CA ILE A 321 -3.46 13.14 7.01
C ILE A 321 -2.94 11.70 6.96
N GLY A 322 -3.64 10.78 7.64
CA GLY A 322 -3.27 9.37 7.63
C GLY A 322 -3.54 8.72 6.27
N GLU A 323 -2.84 7.61 6.01
CA GLU A 323 -2.87 6.87 4.73
C GLU A 323 -4.29 6.67 4.16
N LYS A 324 -5.25 6.26 5.01
CA LYS A 324 -6.62 5.97 4.56
C LYS A 324 -7.32 7.20 3.99
N ARG A 325 -7.18 8.36 4.64
CA ARG A 325 -7.82 9.59 4.17
C ARG A 325 -7.02 10.28 3.08
N LEU A 326 -5.72 10.05 3.03
CA LEU A 326 -4.85 10.57 1.99
C LEU A 326 -5.34 10.17 0.59
N ILE A 327 -5.76 8.92 0.40
CA ILE A 327 -6.34 8.43 -0.86
C ILE A 327 -7.48 9.34 -1.33
N THR A 328 -8.47 9.53 -0.47
CA THR A 328 -9.63 10.37 -0.78
C THR A 328 -9.28 11.85 -0.90
N LEU A 329 -8.26 12.31 -0.17
CA LEU A 329 -7.78 13.68 -0.26
C LEU A 329 -7.16 13.93 -1.63
N MET A 330 -6.22 13.08 -2.06
CA MET A 330 -5.52 13.21 -3.34
C MET A 330 -6.50 13.18 -4.53
N MET A 331 -7.50 12.30 -4.49
CA MET A 331 -8.57 12.27 -5.51
C MET A 331 -9.42 13.54 -5.55
N LYS A 332 -9.55 14.28 -4.45
CA LYS A 332 -10.36 15.50 -4.35
C LYS A 332 -9.52 16.78 -4.31
N LEU A 333 -8.20 16.66 -4.44
CA LEU A 333 -7.27 17.75 -4.22
C LEU A 333 -7.52 18.88 -5.22
N ASP A 334 -7.61 20.10 -4.72
CA ASP A 334 -7.70 21.32 -5.52
C ASP A 334 -6.48 22.18 -5.21
N ALA A 335 -5.54 22.21 -6.17
CA ALA A 335 -4.34 23.03 -6.14
C ALA A 335 -3.83 23.35 -7.56
N ASP A 336 -3.11 24.45 -7.71
CA ASP A 336 -2.47 24.80 -9.00
C ASP A 336 -1.26 23.88 -9.28
N VAL A 337 -0.40 23.71 -8.26
CA VAL A 337 0.82 22.90 -8.31
C VAL A 337 0.90 21.97 -7.10
N VAL A 338 1.27 20.72 -7.34
CA VAL A 338 1.60 19.72 -6.31
C VAL A 338 3.08 19.36 -6.44
N LEU A 339 3.86 19.60 -5.39
CA LEU A 339 5.25 19.14 -5.27
C LEU A 339 5.28 17.86 -4.43
N THR A 340 5.97 16.83 -4.90
CA THR A 340 6.00 15.52 -4.21
C THR A 340 7.27 14.72 -4.53
N THR A 341 7.63 13.80 -3.63
CA THR A 341 8.60 12.71 -3.89
C THR A 341 7.89 11.38 -4.18
N LEU A 342 6.55 11.39 -4.23
CA LEU A 342 5.72 10.21 -4.45
C LEU A 342 5.95 9.63 -5.84
N GLU A 343 6.53 8.44 -5.88
CA GLU A 343 6.59 7.62 -7.08
C GLU A 343 5.21 6.99 -7.38
N ASP A 344 5.03 6.47 -8.59
CA ASP A 344 3.85 5.68 -8.97
C ASP A 344 2.50 6.38 -8.79
N LEU A 345 2.51 7.72 -8.82
CA LEU A 345 1.31 8.55 -8.90
C LEU A 345 0.40 8.00 -10.01
N ASP A 346 -0.89 7.84 -9.72
CA ASP A 346 -1.91 7.31 -10.64
C ASP A 346 -1.78 5.85 -11.09
N ASN A 347 -0.67 5.15 -10.79
CA ASN A 347 -0.50 3.72 -11.11
C ASN A 347 -1.27 2.83 -10.13
N PHE A 348 -1.26 3.18 -8.84
CA PHE A 348 -1.90 2.38 -7.78
C PHE A 348 -3.05 3.14 -7.11
N TYR A 349 -3.02 3.35 -5.78
CA TYR A 349 -4.16 3.89 -5.03
C TYR A 349 -4.10 5.41 -4.84
N LEU A 350 -2.91 6.03 -4.82
CA LEU A 350 -2.80 7.49 -4.85
C LEU A 350 -2.99 7.97 -6.30
N LYS A 351 -4.11 8.64 -6.51
CA LYS A 351 -4.55 9.13 -7.82
C LYS A 351 -4.28 10.61 -7.98
N ARG A 352 -4.13 11.04 -9.23
CA ARG A 352 -4.24 12.46 -9.57
C ARG A 352 -5.64 12.96 -9.21
N SER A 353 -5.78 14.28 -9.04
CA SER A 353 -7.07 14.87 -8.71
C SER A 353 -8.14 14.54 -9.75
N TYR A 354 -9.32 14.17 -9.26
CA TYR A 354 -10.52 13.96 -10.07
C TYR A 354 -11.35 15.23 -10.21
N VAL A 355 -11.20 16.15 -9.26
CA VAL A 355 -11.92 17.42 -9.24
C VAL A 355 -11.18 18.45 -10.10
N ARG A 356 -9.85 18.46 -10.03
CA ARG A 356 -9.02 19.43 -10.73
C ARG A 356 -8.05 18.77 -11.70
N LYS A 357 -8.42 18.77 -12.98
CA LYS A 357 -7.69 18.05 -14.04
C LYS A 357 -6.46 18.79 -14.58
N ASP A 358 -6.40 20.09 -14.36
CA ASP A 358 -5.31 20.97 -14.78
C ASP A 358 -4.19 21.11 -13.74
N THR A 359 -4.33 20.54 -12.53
CA THR A 359 -3.27 20.54 -11.50
C THR A 359 -1.96 19.99 -12.06
N LYS A 360 -0.86 20.73 -11.86
CA LYS A 360 0.48 20.32 -12.29
C LYS A 360 1.18 19.56 -11.17
N TYR A 361 1.59 18.33 -11.42
CA TYR A 361 2.33 17.50 -10.48
C TYR A 361 3.82 17.51 -10.83
N VAL A 362 4.60 18.09 -9.92
CA VAL A 362 6.06 18.24 -10.00
C VAL A 362 6.68 17.22 -9.06
N PHE A 363 7.49 16.33 -9.63
CA PHE A 363 8.26 15.35 -8.86
C PHE A 363 9.66 15.89 -8.56
N THR A 364 10.08 15.76 -7.30
CA THR A 364 11.47 15.96 -6.88
C THR A 364 12.07 14.63 -6.47
N PHE A 365 13.30 14.36 -6.90
CA PHE A 365 13.97 13.10 -6.58
C PHE A 365 14.41 13.08 -5.11
N HIS A 366 14.37 11.89 -4.51
CA HIS A 366 14.93 11.60 -3.18
C HIS A 366 16.22 10.75 -3.29
N HIS A 367 16.81 10.70 -4.48
CA HIS A 367 18.07 10.01 -4.79
C HIS A 367 18.73 10.65 -6.02
N MET A 368 20.03 10.41 -6.20
CA MET A 368 20.81 10.95 -7.33
C MET A 368 21.09 9.91 -8.43
N THR A 369 20.60 8.68 -8.24
CA THR A 369 20.88 7.55 -9.13
C THR A 369 19.84 7.43 -10.27
N SER A 370 19.72 6.26 -10.89
CA SER A 370 18.96 6.02 -12.10
C SER A 370 17.46 5.98 -11.84
N THR A 371 16.67 6.32 -12.84
CA THR A 371 15.21 6.36 -12.79
C THR A 371 14.56 5.05 -13.26
N HIS A 372 15.32 3.98 -13.51
CA HIS A 372 14.74 2.79 -14.14
C HIS A 372 15.24 1.44 -13.64
N LEU A 373 16.10 1.40 -12.61
CA LEU A 373 16.54 0.15 -11.97
C LEU A 373 15.75 -0.18 -10.71
N THR A 374 15.83 0.71 -9.71
CA THR A 374 15.25 0.51 -8.37
C THR A 374 13.78 0.92 -8.30
N ALA A 375 13.38 1.94 -9.07
CA ALA A 375 11.99 2.33 -9.27
C ALA A 375 11.25 1.31 -10.15
N LEU A 376 9.91 1.29 -10.09
CA LEU A 376 9.09 0.50 -11.02
C LEU A 376 9.13 1.12 -12.42
N GLU A 377 8.84 0.31 -13.44
CA GLU A 377 8.90 0.74 -14.85
C GLU A 377 8.10 2.02 -15.14
N LYS A 378 6.99 2.24 -14.40
CA LYS A 378 6.03 3.33 -14.61
C LYS A 378 6.05 4.41 -13.54
N SER A 379 7.01 4.39 -12.61
CA SER A 379 6.99 5.25 -11.42
C SER A 379 6.85 6.75 -11.71
N TYR A 380 7.40 7.23 -12.83
CA TYR A 380 7.38 8.66 -13.17
C TYR A 380 6.33 9.04 -14.23
N ASP A 381 5.58 8.08 -14.77
CA ASP A 381 4.76 8.25 -15.99
C ASP A 381 3.63 9.28 -15.84
N ASN A 382 3.10 9.48 -14.63
CA ASN A 382 1.95 10.36 -14.41
C ASN A 382 2.31 11.69 -13.74
N HIS A 383 3.59 12.05 -13.73
CA HIS A 383 4.04 13.40 -13.38
C HIS A 383 4.09 14.31 -14.62
N ASP A 384 3.80 15.59 -14.43
CA ASP A 384 3.89 16.60 -15.48
C ASP A 384 5.33 17.09 -15.66
N SER A 385 6.07 17.14 -14.54
CA SER A 385 7.41 17.71 -14.49
C SER A 385 8.29 16.98 -13.48
N LEU A 386 9.59 16.92 -13.78
CA LEU A 386 10.60 16.26 -12.97
C LEU A 386 11.76 17.23 -12.72
N LEU A 387 12.09 17.47 -11.45
CA LEU A 387 13.28 18.24 -11.04
C LEU A 387 14.50 17.33 -11.09
N CYS A 388 15.05 17.13 -12.28
CA CYS A 388 16.16 16.20 -12.49
C CYS A 388 17.44 16.68 -11.80
N VAL A 389 18.06 15.76 -11.06
CA VAL A 389 19.36 15.94 -10.41
C VAL A 389 20.45 16.09 -11.46
N GLY A 390 20.38 15.30 -12.53
CA GLY A 390 21.48 15.09 -13.45
C GLY A 390 21.08 14.73 -14.88
N PRO A 391 22.06 14.78 -15.80
CA PRO A 391 21.80 14.52 -17.21
C PRO A 391 21.43 13.07 -17.51
N HIS A 392 21.80 12.11 -16.65
CA HIS A 392 21.38 10.71 -16.77
C HIS A 392 19.87 10.55 -16.61
N GLN A 393 19.27 11.17 -15.60
CA GLN A 393 17.82 11.11 -15.38
C GLN A 393 17.06 11.71 -16.57
N VAL A 394 17.56 12.81 -17.14
CA VAL A 394 16.98 13.40 -18.36
C VAL A 394 17.00 12.41 -19.52
N ARG A 395 18.14 11.78 -19.80
CA ARG A 395 18.28 10.80 -20.89
C ARG A 395 17.38 9.59 -20.68
N GLU A 396 17.33 9.06 -19.47
CA GLU A 396 16.55 7.88 -19.12
C GLU A 396 15.05 8.15 -19.28
N ILE A 397 14.55 9.28 -18.78
CA ILE A 397 13.14 9.64 -18.92
C ILE A 397 12.77 9.90 -20.38
N ARG A 398 13.60 10.63 -21.14
CA ARG A 398 13.35 10.85 -22.58
C ARG A 398 13.30 9.54 -23.36
N ARG A 399 14.19 8.60 -23.05
CA ARG A 399 14.19 7.28 -23.67
C ARG A 399 12.96 6.47 -23.30
N ALA A 400 12.50 6.56 -22.05
CA ALA A 400 11.29 5.89 -21.61
C ALA A 400 10.03 6.46 -22.28
N GLU A 401 9.99 7.78 -22.49
CA GLU A 401 8.92 8.46 -23.23
C GLU A 401 8.86 8.00 -24.69
N GLU A 402 10.01 7.89 -25.36
CA GLU A 402 10.11 7.40 -26.73
C GLU A 402 9.65 5.93 -26.84
N LEU A 403 10.20 5.04 -26.01
CA LEU A 403 9.91 3.60 -26.07
C LEU A 403 8.45 3.27 -25.79
N ARG A 404 7.81 4.03 -24.90
CA ARG A 404 6.43 3.77 -24.45
C ARG A 404 5.40 4.74 -25.03
N ASN A 405 5.83 5.63 -25.93
CA ASN A 405 5.00 6.67 -26.55
C ASN A 405 4.23 7.51 -25.52
N LEU A 406 4.94 8.01 -24.50
CA LEU A 406 4.36 8.81 -23.43
C LEU A 406 4.29 10.29 -23.81
N ARG A 407 3.40 11.03 -23.15
CA ARG A 407 3.40 12.50 -23.24
C ARG A 407 4.74 13.04 -22.71
N PRO A 408 5.44 13.91 -23.47
CA PRO A 408 6.67 14.52 -23.00
C PRO A 408 6.46 15.34 -21.73
N LYS A 409 7.29 15.08 -20.73
CA LYS A 409 7.36 15.80 -19.46
C LYS A 409 8.26 17.01 -19.59
N GLU A 410 8.04 17.97 -18.70
CA GLU A 410 8.97 19.05 -18.47
C GLU A 410 10.10 18.56 -17.55
N LEU A 411 11.29 18.39 -18.10
CA LEU A 411 12.47 17.92 -17.36
C LEU A 411 13.31 19.14 -17.03
N VAL A 412 13.39 19.47 -15.74
CA VAL A 412 14.10 20.65 -15.24
C VAL A 412 15.50 20.21 -14.84
N GLU A 413 16.53 20.86 -15.40
CA GLU A 413 17.93 20.64 -15.01
C GLU A 413 18.18 21.31 -13.65
N CYS A 414 17.74 20.66 -12.58
CA CYS A 414 17.61 21.30 -11.28
C CYS A 414 18.91 21.25 -10.47
N GLY A 415 19.54 20.08 -10.39
CA GLY A 415 20.56 19.81 -9.36
C GLY A 415 19.92 19.21 -8.10
N TYR A 416 20.63 19.27 -6.96
CA TYR A 416 20.19 18.58 -5.75
C TYR A 416 20.56 19.36 -4.48
N ASP A 417 19.60 20.13 -3.95
CA ASP A 417 19.80 21.01 -2.79
C ASP A 417 20.33 20.28 -1.55
N LEU A 418 19.87 19.05 -1.31
CA LEU A 418 20.35 18.25 -0.19
C LEU A 418 21.87 18.04 -0.25
N LEU A 419 22.41 17.69 -1.42
CA LEU A 419 23.86 17.54 -1.61
C LEU A 419 24.58 18.90 -1.43
N ASP A 420 23.99 19.99 -1.92
CA ASP A 420 24.59 21.33 -1.76
C ASP A 420 24.73 21.70 -0.27
N ARG A 421 23.70 21.43 0.52
CA ARG A 421 23.70 21.65 1.99
C ARG A 421 24.71 20.76 2.68
N GLU A 422 24.69 19.46 2.38
CA GLU A 422 25.60 18.50 2.97
C GLU A 422 27.07 18.85 2.68
N ILE A 423 27.39 19.31 1.46
CA ILE A 423 28.74 19.81 1.11
C ILE A 423 29.10 21.03 1.98
N ALA A 424 28.19 21.99 2.13
CA ALA A 424 28.42 23.20 2.91
C ALA A 424 28.58 22.90 4.41
N GLU A 425 27.77 22.00 4.95
CA GLU A 425 27.83 21.53 6.34
C GLU A 425 29.10 20.74 6.59
N TYR A 426 29.45 19.82 5.69
CA TYR A 426 30.68 19.03 5.77
C TYR A 426 31.93 19.90 5.75
N ALA A 427 31.96 20.96 4.93
CA ALA A 427 33.08 21.90 4.87
C ALA A 427 33.31 22.65 6.20
N GLN A 428 32.26 22.80 7.03
CA GLN A 428 32.32 23.46 8.33
C GLN A 428 32.50 22.48 9.49
N ARG A 429 32.35 21.18 9.23
CA ARG A 429 32.38 20.12 10.23
C ARG A 429 33.78 20.00 10.85
N ALA A 430 33.83 19.93 12.18
CA ALA A 430 35.06 19.62 12.88
C ALA A 430 35.45 18.16 12.62
N ARG A 431 36.73 17.88 12.36
CA ARG A 431 37.19 16.51 12.14
C ARG A 431 36.91 15.63 13.37
N PRO A 432 36.52 14.36 13.17
CA PRO A 432 36.26 13.44 14.27
C PRO A 432 37.48 13.33 15.18
N LYS A 433 37.23 13.18 16.48
CA LYS A 433 38.29 12.95 17.49
C LYS A 433 38.86 11.52 17.47
N SER A 434 38.36 10.66 16.58
CA SER A 434 38.83 9.28 16.49
C SER A 434 40.34 9.22 16.22
N LYS A 435 41.03 8.36 16.95
CA LYS A 435 42.45 8.07 16.73
C LYS A 435 42.67 7.05 15.60
N ARG A 436 41.61 6.38 15.14
CA ARG A 436 41.61 5.31 14.14
C ARG A 436 40.81 5.72 12.91
N PRO A 437 41.21 5.30 11.69
CA PRO A 437 40.36 5.47 10.51
C PRO A 437 39.01 4.78 10.70
N ILE A 438 37.93 5.45 10.29
CA ILE A 438 36.57 4.96 10.46
C ILE A 438 36.12 4.25 9.17
N VAL A 439 35.68 3.00 9.28
CA VAL A 439 35.09 2.23 8.19
C VAL A 439 33.61 2.05 8.48
N LEU A 440 32.76 2.63 7.64
CA LEU A 440 31.30 2.54 7.82
C LEU A 440 30.73 1.44 6.92
N LEU A 441 30.10 0.44 7.52
CA LEU A 441 29.25 -0.52 6.81
C LEU A 441 27.81 0.00 6.83
N ALA A 442 27.34 0.53 5.70
CA ALA A 442 25.99 1.07 5.53
C ALA A 442 25.21 0.35 4.41
N PRO A 443 24.69 -0.85 4.69
CA PRO A 443 23.97 -1.67 3.72
C PRO A 443 22.52 -1.21 3.52
N SER A 444 21.99 -1.55 2.35
CA SER A 444 20.57 -1.41 2.00
C SER A 444 19.69 -2.43 2.75
N TRP A 445 18.39 -2.47 2.43
CA TRP A 445 17.40 -3.25 3.19
C TRP A 445 16.70 -4.36 2.40
N GLN A 446 16.98 -4.53 1.10
CA GLN A 446 16.35 -5.60 0.31
C GLN A 446 16.75 -6.98 0.82
N ASP A 447 15.96 -7.99 0.43
CA ASP A 447 16.31 -9.39 0.63
C ASP A 447 17.71 -9.67 0.04
N ASP A 448 18.52 -10.44 0.77
CA ASP A 448 19.90 -10.79 0.42
C ASP A 448 20.86 -9.56 0.33
N CYS A 449 20.57 -8.48 1.05
CA CYS A 449 21.56 -7.43 1.32
C CYS A 449 22.75 -7.96 2.13
N ILE A 450 23.82 -7.16 2.30
CA ILE A 450 25.03 -7.59 3.02
C ILE A 450 24.71 -8.22 4.37
N LEU A 451 23.78 -7.65 5.13
CA LEU A 451 23.45 -8.14 6.48
C LEU A 451 22.77 -9.50 6.49
N ASP A 452 22.13 -9.87 5.39
CA ASP A 452 21.49 -11.17 5.21
C ASP A 452 22.46 -12.19 4.60
N SER A 453 23.29 -11.78 3.64
CA SER A 453 24.06 -12.72 2.81
C SER A 453 25.51 -12.95 3.24
N CYS A 454 26.17 -11.94 3.82
CA CYS A 454 27.62 -11.98 4.07
C CYS A 454 28.11 -11.06 5.20
N ALA A 455 27.30 -10.81 6.22
CA ALA A 455 27.60 -9.84 7.28
C ALA A 455 28.93 -10.15 8.00
N ASP A 456 29.14 -11.42 8.36
CA ASP A 456 30.33 -11.86 9.09
C ASP A 456 31.58 -11.81 8.22
N GLU A 457 31.44 -12.18 6.96
CA GLU A 457 32.49 -12.17 5.94
C GLU A 457 32.95 -10.75 5.61
N VAL A 458 32.11 -9.73 5.87
CA VAL A 458 32.48 -8.32 5.76
C VAL A 458 33.06 -7.78 7.05
N ILE A 459 32.42 -8.04 8.19
CA ILE A 459 32.80 -7.44 9.49
C ILE A 459 34.12 -8.04 10.00
N ARG A 460 34.23 -9.39 10.08
CA ARG A 460 35.36 -10.03 10.76
C ARG A 460 36.72 -9.68 10.17
N PRO A 461 36.92 -9.64 8.83
CA PRO A 461 38.22 -9.30 8.27
C PRO A 461 38.68 -7.88 8.59
N LEU A 462 37.77 -6.96 8.89
CA LEU A 462 38.12 -5.57 9.22
C LEU A 462 38.59 -5.39 10.67
N LEU A 463 38.25 -6.34 11.56
CA LEU A 463 38.63 -6.31 12.96
C LEU A 463 40.12 -6.67 13.11
N GLY A 464 40.80 -6.07 14.09
CA GLY A 464 42.24 -6.26 14.33
C GLY A 464 43.17 -5.46 13.42
N HIS A 465 42.64 -4.75 12.42
CA HIS A 465 43.42 -3.94 11.47
C HIS A 465 43.62 -2.47 11.90
N GLY A 466 43.24 -2.12 13.13
CA GLY A 466 43.40 -0.76 13.67
C GLY A 466 42.36 0.24 13.16
N TYR A 467 41.27 -0.22 12.57
CA TYR A 467 40.10 0.57 12.19
C TYR A 467 39.10 0.68 13.34
N HIS A 468 38.20 1.65 13.24
CA HIS A 468 36.93 1.67 13.96
C HIS A 468 35.82 1.35 12.96
N VAL A 469 35.21 0.18 13.09
CA VAL A 469 34.14 -0.28 12.20
C VAL A 469 32.78 0.13 12.78
N ILE A 470 31.98 0.84 11.99
CA ILE A 470 30.61 1.22 12.38
C ILE A 470 29.64 0.49 11.46
N VAL A 471 28.71 -0.28 12.03
CA VAL A 471 27.63 -0.93 11.27
C VAL A 471 26.36 -0.11 11.43
N ARG A 472 25.95 0.54 10.33
CA ARG A 472 24.77 1.40 10.25
C ARG A 472 23.81 0.90 9.16
N PRO A 473 22.92 -0.05 9.46
CA PRO A 473 21.92 -0.49 8.49
C PRO A 473 21.01 0.66 8.06
N HIS A 474 20.36 0.51 6.90
CA HIS A 474 19.22 1.35 6.57
C HIS A 474 18.11 1.20 7.66
N PRO A 475 17.45 2.29 8.11
CA PRO A 475 16.44 2.22 9.19
C PRO A 475 15.32 1.21 8.93
N GLU A 476 14.90 1.11 7.66
CA GLU A 476 13.88 0.14 7.22
C GLU A 476 14.32 -1.32 7.43
N TYR A 477 15.62 -1.64 7.37
CA TYR A 477 16.11 -2.99 7.67
C TYR A 477 15.91 -3.33 9.16
N VAL A 478 16.24 -2.42 10.07
CA VAL A 478 16.03 -2.62 11.52
C VAL A 478 14.55 -2.78 11.85
N LYS A 479 13.68 -2.03 11.17
CA LYS A 479 12.23 -2.12 11.30
C LYS A 479 11.68 -3.46 10.80
N ARG A 480 12.09 -3.90 9.59
CA ARG A 480 11.57 -5.13 8.94
C ARG A 480 12.18 -6.41 9.48
N TYR A 481 13.47 -6.39 9.81
CA TYR A 481 14.27 -7.58 10.15
C TYR A 481 14.88 -7.48 11.55
N ARG A 482 14.14 -6.91 12.50
CA ARG A 482 14.60 -6.64 13.88
C ARG A 482 15.27 -7.85 14.56
N ALA A 483 14.69 -9.04 14.46
CA ALA A 483 15.26 -10.25 15.07
C ALA A 483 16.62 -10.64 14.45
N ARG A 484 16.78 -10.46 13.13
CA ARG A 484 18.06 -10.70 12.44
C ARG A 484 19.10 -9.68 12.89
N TRP A 485 18.70 -8.41 12.98
CA TRP A 485 19.54 -7.33 13.49
C TRP A 485 20.01 -7.59 14.94
N GLU A 486 19.09 -7.87 15.86
CA GLU A 486 19.42 -8.14 17.27
C GLU A 486 20.33 -9.37 17.42
N SER A 487 20.11 -10.41 16.61
CA SER A 487 20.99 -11.59 16.56
C SER A 487 22.39 -11.23 16.08
N LEU A 488 22.53 -10.42 15.02
CA LEU A 488 23.83 -9.94 14.55
C LEU A 488 24.55 -9.15 15.64
N VAL A 489 23.89 -8.19 16.29
CA VAL A 489 24.46 -7.39 17.38
C VAL A 489 24.93 -8.29 18.52
N ALA A 490 24.11 -9.26 18.93
CA ALA A 490 24.45 -10.19 20.02
C ALA A 490 25.71 -11.01 19.72
N ARG A 491 25.92 -11.43 18.47
CA ARG A 491 27.11 -12.21 18.06
C ARG A 491 28.42 -11.45 18.23
N TYR A 492 28.39 -10.12 18.18
CA TYR A 492 29.57 -9.27 18.30
C TYR A 492 29.69 -8.56 19.65
N SER A 493 28.81 -8.89 20.62
CA SER A 493 28.73 -8.25 21.94
C SER A 493 30.01 -8.28 22.79
N SER A 494 30.98 -9.14 22.45
CA SER A 494 32.28 -9.22 23.14
C SER A 494 33.33 -8.22 22.65
N HIS A 495 33.07 -7.48 21.56
CA HIS A 495 34.01 -6.50 21.01
C HIS A 495 33.89 -5.16 21.71
N THR A 496 34.97 -4.39 21.76
CA THR A 496 34.98 -3.06 22.38
C THR A 496 34.42 -2.01 21.42
N ASP A 497 33.72 -1.02 21.96
CA ASP A 497 33.18 0.11 21.18
C ASP A 497 34.26 0.94 20.44
N GLU A 498 35.54 0.83 20.85
CA GLU A 498 36.67 1.44 20.13
C GLU A 498 36.99 0.77 18.78
N GLU A 499 36.54 -0.47 18.57
CA GLU A 499 36.85 -1.28 17.39
C GLU A 499 35.61 -1.56 16.55
N LEU A 500 34.46 -1.83 17.16
CA LEU A 500 33.21 -2.13 16.46
C LEU A 500 32.03 -1.50 17.18
N THR A 501 31.21 -0.74 16.46
CA THR A 501 29.97 -0.14 16.97
C THR A 501 28.81 -0.49 16.06
N PHE A 502 27.68 -0.89 16.65
CA PHE A 502 26.41 -1.04 15.93
C PHE A 502 25.54 0.17 16.22
N GLU A 503 25.23 0.95 15.18
CA GLU A 503 24.44 2.16 15.33
C GLU A 503 22.95 1.84 15.49
N GLN A 504 22.34 2.42 16.52
CA GLN A 504 20.92 2.20 16.86
C GLN A 504 20.07 3.45 16.65
N ASP A 505 20.69 4.62 16.57
CA ASP A 505 20.05 5.91 16.31
C ASP A 505 20.44 6.39 14.92
N PHE A 506 19.44 6.61 14.07
CA PHE A 506 19.64 7.03 12.69
C PHE A 506 19.21 8.48 12.45
N SER A 507 18.96 9.25 13.52
CA SER A 507 18.49 10.63 13.46
C SER A 507 19.54 11.62 12.97
N THR A 508 20.83 11.28 13.10
CA THR A 508 21.95 12.11 12.63
C THR A 508 22.71 11.39 11.50
N SER A 509 23.38 12.16 10.64
CA SER A 509 24.27 11.64 9.59
C SER A 509 25.74 11.63 10.00
N ASP A 510 26.03 11.72 11.30
CA ASP A 510 27.38 11.95 11.79
C ASP A 510 28.34 10.83 11.42
N SER A 511 27.96 9.58 11.69
CA SER A 511 28.77 8.41 11.34
C SER A 511 28.99 8.27 9.82
N ILE A 512 28.06 8.77 9.00
CA ILE A 512 28.17 8.80 7.54
C ILE A 512 29.32 9.70 7.11
N PHE A 513 29.32 10.95 7.54
CA PHE A 513 30.31 11.93 7.08
C PHE A 513 31.64 11.86 7.84
N ASP A 514 31.66 11.27 9.03
CA ASP A 514 32.90 11.01 9.78
C ASP A 514 33.70 9.83 9.23
N ALA A 515 33.07 8.93 8.49
CA ALA A 515 33.72 7.76 7.90
C ALA A 515 34.82 8.14 6.90
N ASP A 516 35.89 7.35 6.87
CA ASP A 516 36.99 7.47 5.92
C ASP A 516 36.79 6.61 4.66
N VAL A 517 36.14 5.47 4.83
CA VAL A 517 35.71 4.57 3.74
C VAL A 517 34.31 4.07 4.05
N LEU A 518 33.43 4.13 3.05
CA LEU A 518 32.09 3.52 3.09
C LEU A 518 32.13 2.13 2.47
N ILE A 519 31.52 1.15 3.11
CA ILE A 519 31.21 -0.17 2.56
C ILE A 519 29.69 -0.27 2.47
N THR A 520 29.18 -0.56 1.29
CA THR A 520 27.74 -0.69 1.04
C THR A 520 27.48 -1.72 -0.06
N ASP A 521 26.23 -1.94 -0.43
CA ASP A 521 25.79 -2.80 -1.53
C ASP A 521 25.04 -1.99 -2.60
N TRP A 522 23.71 -2.14 -2.69
CA TRP A 522 22.83 -1.48 -3.66
C TRP A 522 22.05 -0.32 -3.03
N SER A 523 22.65 0.32 -2.01
CA SER A 523 22.12 1.55 -1.42
C SER A 523 22.57 2.76 -2.23
N SER A 524 21.71 3.76 -2.41
CA SER A 524 22.08 5.04 -3.02
C SER A 524 22.97 5.91 -2.11
N ILE A 525 23.19 5.51 -0.85
CA ILE A 525 23.99 6.27 0.12
C ILE A 525 25.44 6.50 -0.32
N PHE A 526 25.97 5.67 -1.22
CA PHE A 526 27.31 5.91 -1.76
C PHE A 526 27.40 7.23 -2.52
N CYS A 527 26.32 7.65 -3.19
CA CYS A 527 26.30 8.95 -3.86
C CYS A 527 26.37 10.08 -2.84
N GLU A 528 25.53 10.03 -1.80
CA GLU A 528 25.51 11.02 -0.71
C GLU A 528 26.87 11.11 -0.03
N PHE A 529 27.40 9.97 0.43
CA PHE A 529 28.70 9.89 1.08
C PHE A 529 29.84 10.40 0.20
N SER A 530 30.03 9.83 -0.99
CA SER A 530 31.18 10.15 -1.84
C SER A 530 31.06 11.55 -2.43
N PHE A 531 29.89 11.97 -2.91
CA PHE A 531 29.75 13.31 -3.47
C PHE A 531 29.84 14.40 -2.41
N THR A 532 29.46 14.16 -1.16
CA THR A 532 29.63 15.14 -0.07
C THR A 532 31.08 15.18 0.42
N THR A 533 31.65 14.02 0.78
CA THR A 533 32.95 13.95 1.49
C THR A 533 34.16 13.89 0.57
N LEU A 534 33.95 13.52 -0.70
CA LEU A 534 35.01 13.17 -1.66
C LEU A 534 35.88 11.99 -1.22
N LYS A 535 35.31 11.09 -0.42
CA LYS A 535 35.93 9.85 0.06
C LYS A 535 35.37 8.62 -0.66
N PRO A 536 36.18 7.56 -0.83
CA PRO A 536 35.80 6.40 -1.64
C PRO A 536 34.89 5.43 -0.92
N CYS A 537 34.18 4.62 -1.71
CA CYS A 537 33.36 3.52 -1.22
C CYS A 537 33.75 2.16 -1.83
N ILE A 538 33.43 1.09 -1.12
CA ILE A 538 33.46 -0.29 -1.61
C ILE A 538 32.03 -0.78 -1.71
N CYS A 539 31.58 -1.10 -2.91
CA CYS A 539 30.22 -1.56 -3.16
C CYS A 539 30.24 -3.08 -3.39
N ILE A 540 29.67 -3.87 -2.48
CA ILE A 540 29.62 -5.32 -2.56
C ILE A 540 28.51 -5.75 -3.55
N ASN A 541 28.84 -6.68 -4.45
CA ASN A 541 27.91 -7.21 -5.46
C ASN A 541 27.05 -8.33 -4.88
N THR A 542 26.24 -8.02 -3.87
CA THR A 542 25.12 -8.87 -3.46
C THR A 542 24.06 -8.93 -4.57
N PRO A 543 23.02 -9.79 -4.49
CA PRO A 543 21.91 -9.75 -5.43
C PRO A 543 21.38 -8.32 -5.64
N MET A 544 21.21 -7.94 -6.91
CA MET A 544 20.89 -6.57 -7.30
C MET A 544 19.51 -6.15 -6.80
N LYS A 545 19.43 -4.94 -6.22
CA LYS A 545 18.15 -4.31 -5.87
C LYS A 545 17.44 -3.86 -7.15
N VAL A 546 16.57 -4.72 -7.67
CA VAL A 546 15.80 -4.47 -8.91
C VAL A 546 14.32 -4.26 -8.57
N GLY A 547 13.81 -3.05 -8.80
CA GLY A 547 12.37 -2.77 -8.77
C GLY A 547 11.72 -2.97 -10.14
N ASN A 548 12.43 -2.60 -11.21
CA ASN A 548 11.96 -2.78 -12.59
C ASN A 548 12.61 -4.02 -13.23
N PRO A 549 11.90 -5.14 -13.41
CA PRO A 549 12.46 -6.33 -14.06
C PRO A 549 12.77 -6.13 -15.55
N ASN A 550 12.29 -5.05 -16.16
CA ASN A 550 12.48 -4.71 -17.57
C ASN A 550 13.51 -3.58 -17.78
N TRP A 551 14.34 -3.26 -16.78
CA TRP A 551 15.26 -2.11 -16.84
C TRP A 551 16.18 -2.13 -18.07
N GLU A 552 16.65 -3.30 -18.50
CA GLU A 552 17.52 -3.46 -19.67
C GLU A 552 16.88 -2.97 -20.98
N ARG A 553 15.54 -2.95 -21.07
CA ARG A 553 14.83 -2.52 -22.29
C ARG A 553 15.09 -1.05 -22.63
N LEU A 554 15.47 -0.24 -21.66
CA LEU A 554 15.77 1.18 -21.89
C LEU A 554 17.03 1.34 -22.77
N GLY A 555 17.95 0.36 -22.73
CA GLY A 555 19.21 0.39 -23.47
C GLY A 555 20.23 1.42 -22.94
N ILE A 556 20.03 1.88 -21.71
CA ILE A 556 20.92 2.81 -20.99
C ILE A 556 21.35 2.08 -19.73
N GLU A 557 22.65 2.03 -19.45
CA GLU A 557 23.14 1.38 -18.23
C GLU A 557 22.87 2.27 -17.01
N PRO A 558 22.16 1.79 -15.97
CA PRO A 558 21.84 2.56 -14.78
C PRO A 558 23.07 3.12 -14.06
N THR A 559 22.95 4.34 -13.53
CA THR A 559 23.99 4.93 -12.67
C THR A 559 24.19 4.20 -11.35
N ASP A 560 23.21 3.44 -10.88
CA ASP A 560 23.33 2.53 -9.73
C ASP A 560 24.38 1.44 -9.96
N ILE A 561 24.69 1.14 -11.24
CA ILE A 561 25.75 0.22 -11.64
C ILE A 561 27.02 1.02 -11.96
N THR A 562 26.94 1.97 -12.89
CA THR A 562 28.13 2.63 -13.46
C THR A 562 28.87 3.52 -12.48
N LEU A 563 28.18 4.21 -11.56
CA LEU A 563 28.83 5.13 -10.61
C LEU A 563 29.64 4.42 -9.52
N ARG A 564 29.31 3.16 -9.20
CA ARG A 564 29.98 2.39 -8.12
C ARG A 564 31.49 2.34 -8.32
N ASP A 565 31.90 2.02 -9.54
CA ASP A 565 33.30 1.96 -9.89
C ASP A 565 33.89 3.33 -10.19
N GLU A 566 33.11 4.38 -10.44
CA GLU A 566 33.64 5.75 -10.59
C GLU A 566 33.99 6.40 -9.26
N VAL A 567 33.13 6.25 -8.24
CA VAL A 567 33.36 6.84 -6.92
C VAL A 567 34.14 5.93 -5.97
N GLY A 568 34.29 4.67 -6.35
CA GLY A 568 34.81 3.63 -5.50
C GLY A 568 35.29 2.41 -6.29
N VAL A 569 34.99 1.23 -5.75
CA VAL A 569 35.24 -0.08 -6.37
C VAL A 569 34.11 -1.04 -6.05
N SER A 570 33.74 -1.87 -7.01
CA SER A 570 32.82 -2.99 -6.83
C SER A 570 33.56 -4.26 -6.42
N LEU A 571 33.04 -5.00 -5.43
CA LEU A 571 33.66 -6.23 -4.92
C LEU A 571 32.68 -7.41 -4.94
N ASP A 572 33.10 -8.54 -5.54
CA ASP A 572 32.33 -9.78 -5.52
C ASP A 572 32.36 -10.43 -4.13
N PRO A 573 31.23 -10.96 -3.61
CA PRO A 573 31.18 -11.64 -2.32
C PRO A 573 32.19 -12.79 -2.15
N LYS A 574 32.66 -13.41 -3.24
CA LYS A 574 33.69 -14.48 -3.21
C LYS A 574 35.11 -13.95 -2.95
N ARG A 575 35.31 -12.63 -2.95
CA ARG A 575 36.60 -11.96 -2.79
C ARG A 575 36.65 -11.05 -1.55
N LEU A 576 35.78 -11.27 -0.57
CA LEU A 576 35.72 -10.48 0.66
C LEU A 576 36.99 -10.60 1.52
N ASP A 577 37.82 -11.62 1.30
CA ASP A 577 39.16 -11.75 1.88
C ASP A 577 40.09 -10.56 1.53
N GLN A 578 39.82 -9.86 0.43
CA GLN A 578 40.61 -8.73 -0.04
C GLN A 578 40.21 -7.39 0.58
N LEU A 579 39.10 -7.38 1.32
CA LEU A 579 38.49 -6.16 1.87
C LEU A 579 39.47 -5.34 2.74
N PRO A 580 40.28 -5.94 3.65
CA PRO A 580 41.19 -5.16 4.49
C PRO A 580 42.28 -4.44 3.69
N GLN A 581 42.83 -5.11 2.67
CA GLN A 581 43.85 -4.53 1.78
C GLN A 581 43.26 -3.39 0.94
N MET A 582 42.03 -3.55 0.45
CA MET A 582 41.35 -2.52 -0.34
C MET A 582 41.07 -1.26 0.49
N VAL A 583 40.64 -1.41 1.74
CA VAL A 583 40.47 -0.28 2.67
C VAL A 583 41.83 0.41 2.90
N GLU A 584 42.89 -0.35 3.18
CA GLU A 584 44.22 0.20 3.41
C GLU A 584 44.71 1.02 2.20
N ASP A 585 44.52 0.50 0.99
CA ASP A 585 44.93 1.16 -0.26
C ASP A 585 44.11 2.41 -0.56
N MET A 586 42.82 2.43 -0.19
CA MET A 586 41.99 3.63 -0.28
C MET A 586 42.47 4.73 0.66
N LEU A 587 42.94 4.38 1.86
CA LEU A 587 43.45 5.32 2.85
C LEU A 587 44.84 5.86 2.50
N LYS A 588 45.65 5.13 1.71
CA LYS A 588 47.01 5.53 1.30
C LYS A 588 47.04 6.73 0.34
N ASP A 589 46.07 6.86 -0.56
CA ASP A 589 46.03 7.95 -1.55
C ASP A 589 44.65 8.66 -1.61
N PRO A 590 44.34 9.51 -0.62
CA PRO A 590 43.07 10.24 -0.58
C PRO A 590 42.91 11.23 -1.73
N ARG A 591 44.02 11.75 -2.28
CA ARG A 591 43.99 12.78 -3.36
C ARG A 591 43.47 12.18 -4.66
N LYS A 592 43.95 10.98 -5.02
CA LYS A 592 43.47 10.25 -6.20
C LYS A 592 41.96 10.04 -6.16
N TRP A 593 41.43 9.64 -5.00
CA TRP A 593 39.98 9.44 -4.82
C TRP A 593 39.21 10.75 -4.90
N ASN A 594 39.70 11.80 -4.23
CA ASN A 594 39.08 13.12 -4.25
C ASN A 594 38.88 13.63 -5.68
N GLU A 595 39.93 13.62 -6.51
CA GLU A 595 39.85 14.08 -7.89
C GLU A 595 38.90 13.22 -8.75
N ARG A 596 38.92 11.90 -8.54
CA ARG A 596 38.07 10.96 -9.28
C ARG A 596 36.59 11.19 -8.97
N ILE A 597 36.27 11.32 -7.69
CA ILE A 597 34.91 11.53 -7.21
C ILE A 597 34.40 12.91 -7.60
N MET A 598 35.24 13.96 -7.53
CA MET A 598 34.86 15.29 -8.03
C MET A 598 34.49 15.26 -9.52
N ARG A 599 35.26 14.52 -10.34
CA ARG A 599 34.92 14.34 -11.76
C ARG A 599 33.58 13.63 -11.94
N ALA A 600 33.33 12.55 -11.19
CA ALA A 600 32.05 11.84 -11.23
C ALA A 600 30.89 12.79 -10.84
N ARG A 601 30.99 13.47 -9.70
CA ARG A 601 29.99 14.45 -9.21
C ARG A 601 29.66 15.52 -10.25
N SER A 602 30.69 16.10 -10.88
CA SER A 602 30.52 17.15 -11.89
C SER A 602 29.78 16.71 -13.17
N LYS A 603 29.78 15.41 -13.47
CA LYS A 603 29.05 14.83 -14.61
C LYS A 603 27.63 14.41 -14.24
N THR A 604 27.40 14.11 -12.96
CA THR A 604 26.15 13.52 -12.47
C THR A 604 25.18 14.57 -11.93
N VAL A 605 25.66 15.73 -11.46
CA VAL A 605 24.81 16.72 -10.80
C VAL A 605 24.81 18.04 -11.56
N PHE A 606 23.61 18.52 -11.93
CA PHE A 606 23.42 19.84 -12.51
C PHE A 606 23.58 20.94 -11.46
N ASN A 607 23.98 22.13 -11.92
CA ASN A 607 23.88 23.39 -11.16
C ASN A 607 24.29 23.31 -9.67
N PRO A 608 25.48 22.79 -9.35
CA PRO A 608 25.92 22.64 -7.95
C PRO A 608 25.89 24.00 -7.22
N GLY A 609 25.31 24.00 -6.03
CA GLY A 609 25.09 25.19 -5.20
C GLY A 609 23.86 26.01 -5.55
N ARG A 610 23.06 25.61 -6.54
CA ARG A 610 21.89 26.36 -7.02
C ARG A 610 20.61 25.52 -7.08
N GLY A 611 20.61 24.30 -6.55
CA GLY A 611 19.45 23.40 -6.59
C GLY A 611 18.18 24.03 -5.98
N ALA A 612 18.29 24.67 -4.82
CA ALA A 612 17.19 25.37 -4.15
C ALA A 612 16.59 26.51 -5.01
N GLU A 613 17.45 27.35 -5.56
CA GLU A 613 17.08 28.51 -6.37
C GLU A 613 16.30 28.07 -7.62
N ILE A 614 16.81 27.08 -8.34
CA ILE A 614 16.21 26.59 -9.57
C ILE A 614 14.88 25.90 -9.29
N ALA A 615 14.81 25.05 -8.26
CA ALA A 615 13.57 24.40 -7.86
C ALA A 615 12.50 25.44 -7.45
N GLY A 616 12.88 26.40 -6.61
CA GLY A 616 11.99 27.46 -6.14
C GLY A 616 11.47 28.34 -7.28
N HIS A 617 12.36 28.79 -8.17
CA HIS A 617 12.00 29.60 -9.34
C HIS A 617 11.04 28.85 -10.27
N TYR A 618 11.34 27.59 -10.56
CA TYR A 618 10.51 26.76 -11.41
C TYR A 618 9.09 26.54 -10.84
N LEU A 619 8.98 26.33 -9.52
CA LEU A 619 7.70 26.20 -8.85
C LEU A 619 6.91 27.51 -8.91
N LEU A 620 7.56 28.65 -8.67
CA LEU A 620 6.94 29.97 -8.77
C LEU A 620 6.39 30.23 -10.18
N ASP A 621 7.20 29.99 -11.22
CA ASP A 621 6.78 30.13 -12.62
C ASP A 621 5.61 29.20 -12.95
N SER A 622 5.65 27.97 -12.45
CA SER A 622 4.58 26.99 -12.64
C SER A 622 3.27 27.46 -12.00
N ILE A 623 3.32 28.05 -10.81
CA ILE A 623 2.16 28.64 -10.13
C ILE A 623 1.59 29.81 -10.94
N LEU A 624 2.43 30.77 -11.32
CA LEU A 624 2.02 31.95 -12.09
C LEU A 624 1.41 31.58 -13.44
N SER A 625 1.97 30.55 -14.11
CA SER A 625 1.44 30.01 -15.36
C SER A 625 0.02 29.46 -15.20
N GLN A 626 -0.24 28.72 -14.11
CA GLN A 626 -1.55 28.15 -13.85
C GLN A 626 -2.59 29.23 -13.49
N GLN A 627 -2.20 30.22 -12.70
CA GLN A 627 -3.05 31.37 -12.38
C GLN A 627 -3.45 32.13 -13.66
N THR A 628 -2.49 32.41 -14.55
CA THR A 628 -2.75 33.12 -15.82
C THR A 628 -3.71 32.34 -16.72
N LYS A 629 -3.57 31.02 -16.81
CA LYS A 629 -4.49 30.17 -17.59
C LYS A 629 -5.93 30.24 -17.04
N ARG A 630 -6.09 30.30 -15.72
CA ARG A 630 -7.39 30.41 -15.05
C ARG A 630 -8.07 31.75 -15.35
N GLU A 631 -7.33 32.84 -15.27
CA GLU A 631 -7.83 34.18 -15.61
C GLU A 631 -8.27 34.26 -17.08
N GLY A 632 -7.47 33.70 -18.00
CA GLY A 632 -7.81 33.64 -19.42
C GLY A 632 -9.05 32.79 -19.73
N ALA A 633 -9.24 31.66 -19.05
CA ALA A 633 -10.42 30.81 -19.22
C ALA A 633 -11.72 31.47 -18.71
N SER A 634 -11.65 32.15 -17.56
CA SER A 634 -12.78 32.89 -16.98
C SER A 634 -13.29 34.02 -17.90
N ILE A 635 -12.37 34.72 -18.58
CA ILE A 635 -12.72 35.78 -19.55
C ILE A 635 -13.38 35.20 -20.80
N HIS A 636 -13.05 33.96 -21.20
CA HIS A 636 -13.62 33.34 -22.38
C HIS A 636 -15.02 32.74 -22.12
N GLU A 637 -15.29 32.24 -20.91
CA GLU A 637 -16.62 31.75 -20.50
C GLU A 637 -17.62 32.89 -20.19
N ALA A 638 -17.12 34.08 -19.85
CA ALA A 638 -17.95 35.28 -19.61
C ALA A 638 -18.31 36.06 -20.89
N ARG A 639 -17.77 35.66 -22.05
CA ARG A 639 -18.07 36.22 -23.39
C ARG A 639 -18.90 35.24 -24.20
#